data_AF-A0A7S2H7I5-F1
#
_entry.id   AF-A0A7S2H7I5-F1
#
_cell.length_a   1.000
_cell.length_b   1.000
_cell.length_c   1.000
_cell.angle_alpha   90.00
_cell.angle_beta   90.00
_cell.angle_gamma   90.00
#
_symmetry.space_group_name_H-M   'P 1'
#
loop_
_entity.id
_entity.type
_entity.pdbx_description
1 polymer ?
#
loop_
_entity_poly.entity_id
_entity_poly.type
_entity_poly.pdbx_seq_one_letter_code
_entity_poly.pdbx_strand_id
1 'polypeptide(L)'
;MSSGGAIHSVSSSLTVYESEFHSNSALNYGGTSYLERSAVAYYGSIFRSNSADSGSDMAHKYSDIIITDTYFSVTNDSLSMVVDVAEFAVGLSCASSACPTGQYGKCYAFGSCYSCEVGVCHKCPPGTYSSSVGAVSESVCMPCSAGTFTNASSASSCAICQSGLYATTGVDRLDPSGVGASSGATFCVPCPAGKYQSRNSSYFCDSCAAGYSSSSAGNINCTACDAGKYTSSVGAGDCTACDSGKQANKLNAATSCTKCYSPWYSESGATNCSICDEGYYLDIDKGECTDCLANTKCPVGTTISDLHLESEYWRINIKSTDILECSEYPAVCKGGGGPSYCANNTHGPYCAVCDPGYWRQQGAIGCQSCKTTGHLSDTKLQVILGFLFFLVALYVLSLARRKYRGDALGKQYIKAKRKYIRLKTKLKTATSFIQIASSFPAQFDVDYPRVYRYICEQLAVVFGFQLYSLIPASCALNTRKDIYFYKLLIETLVPLVVIGVGILYYAIQRWRFLRNNKRRSNQLYASVMFWLLLFIYLVYPNCCTVVLNVFGCDDLGSGEAYMYADYTTSCNSKVHTAMVVYASLFVLIYPVGCPLLYFILLWNRRSEIDPVLPRTCKRARMADNPTDVKLAIAMRLENHELAPLAFLYESYEPQYWWWE
;
A
#
# COMPACT_ATOMS: atom_id res chain seq x y z
N MET A 1 -90.16 -64.69 3.55
CA MET A 1 -89.81 -66.12 3.62
C MET A 1 -88.83 -66.30 4.77
N SER A 2 -88.80 -67.46 5.43
CA SER A 2 -87.83 -67.72 6.51
C SER A 2 -86.40 -67.64 5.97
N SER A 3 -86.13 -68.22 4.81
CA SER A 3 -84.90 -68.02 4.02
C SER A 3 -85.28 -67.63 2.59
N GLY A 4 -84.55 -66.69 1.97
CA GLY A 4 -84.81 -66.19 0.62
C GLY A 4 -84.52 -64.69 0.45
N GLY A 5 -84.23 -64.27 -0.79
CA GLY A 5 -83.86 -62.89 -1.16
C GLY A 5 -84.40 -62.44 -2.51
N ALA A 6 -83.87 -61.31 -3.01
CA ALA A 6 -84.16 -60.80 -4.36
C ALA A 6 -83.93 -61.87 -5.45
N ILE A 7 -82.95 -62.75 -5.22
CA ILE A 7 -82.72 -63.93 -6.05
C ILE A 7 -82.89 -65.17 -5.17
N HIS A 8 -83.79 -66.07 -5.56
CA HIS A 8 -83.97 -67.35 -4.91
C HIS A 8 -84.01 -68.46 -5.97
N SER A 9 -83.06 -69.39 -5.95
CA SER A 9 -83.03 -70.53 -6.88
C SER A 9 -82.71 -71.85 -6.18
N VAL A 10 -83.40 -72.90 -6.60
CA VAL A 10 -83.20 -74.27 -6.11
C VAL A 10 -83.08 -75.20 -7.31
N SER A 11 -81.98 -75.95 -7.39
CA SER A 11 -81.67 -76.90 -8.48
C SER A 11 -81.68 -76.30 -9.90
N SER A 12 -81.49 -74.99 -10.07
CA SER A 12 -81.51 -74.30 -11.36
C SER A 12 -80.50 -73.16 -11.40
N SER A 13 -79.67 -73.13 -12.43
CA SER A 13 -78.64 -72.09 -12.58
C SER A 13 -79.21 -70.81 -13.18
N LEU A 14 -78.69 -69.67 -12.75
CA LEU A 14 -79.10 -68.34 -13.20
C LEU A 14 -77.88 -67.51 -13.61
N THR A 15 -78.03 -66.67 -14.61
CA THR A 15 -77.06 -65.64 -14.94
C THR A 15 -77.72 -64.28 -14.84
N VAL A 16 -77.06 -63.34 -14.18
CA VAL A 16 -77.54 -62.00 -13.92
C VAL A 16 -76.56 -61.02 -14.55
N TYR A 17 -77.06 -60.18 -15.44
CA TYR A 17 -76.27 -59.17 -16.15
C TYR A 17 -76.73 -57.78 -15.70
N GLU A 18 -75.77 -56.90 -15.42
CA GLU A 18 -75.95 -55.45 -15.27
C GLU A 18 -77.14 -55.03 -14.40
N SER A 19 -77.39 -55.78 -13.32
CA SER A 19 -78.56 -55.58 -12.47
C SER A 19 -78.15 -54.95 -11.14
N GLU A 20 -78.95 -54.03 -10.64
CA GLU A 20 -78.76 -53.42 -9.31
C GLU A 20 -79.75 -54.00 -8.31
N PHE A 21 -79.23 -54.59 -7.24
CA PHE A 21 -80.00 -55.10 -6.10
C PHE A 21 -79.69 -54.24 -4.90
N HIS A 22 -80.65 -53.39 -4.54
CA HIS A 22 -80.50 -52.48 -3.41
C HIS A 22 -81.61 -52.67 -2.39
N SER A 23 -81.28 -52.47 -1.11
CA SER A 23 -82.26 -52.40 -0.01
C SER A 23 -83.15 -53.64 0.16
N ASN A 24 -82.64 -54.83 -0.17
CA ASN A 24 -83.34 -56.09 0.05
C ASN A 24 -83.05 -56.64 1.44
N SER A 25 -84.08 -57.14 2.13
CA SER A 25 -83.98 -57.64 3.51
C SER A 25 -84.58 -59.05 3.66
N ALA A 26 -83.93 -59.93 4.41
CA ALA A 26 -84.45 -61.25 4.78
C ALA A 26 -84.40 -61.51 6.29
N LEU A 27 -85.31 -62.36 6.78
CA LEU A 27 -85.38 -62.71 8.21
C LEU A 27 -84.24 -63.65 8.64
N ASN A 28 -83.98 -64.75 7.91
CA ASN A 28 -82.87 -65.65 8.28
C ASN A 28 -81.65 -65.52 7.36
N TYR A 29 -81.74 -66.01 6.12
CA TYR A 29 -80.60 -66.08 5.20
C TYR A 29 -80.94 -65.55 3.81
N GLY A 30 -79.95 -64.94 3.17
CA GLY A 30 -79.97 -64.55 1.77
C GLY A 30 -80.76 -63.27 1.51
N GLY A 31 -80.52 -62.20 2.26
CA GLY A 31 -81.14 -60.88 2.02
C GLY A 31 -81.11 -60.43 0.56
N THR A 32 -79.99 -60.70 -0.10
CA THR A 32 -79.80 -60.49 -1.54
C THR A 32 -80.12 -61.73 -2.35
N SER A 33 -79.43 -62.84 -2.07
CA SER A 33 -79.56 -64.07 -2.83
C SER A 33 -79.47 -65.31 -1.95
N TYR A 34 -80.35 -66.27 -2.23
CA TYR A 34 -80.35 -67.58 -1.61
C TYR A 34 -80.36 -68.67 -2.70
N LEU A 35 -79.31 -69.49 -2.77
CA LEU A 35 -79.21 -70.57 -3.74
C LEU A 35 -78.99 -71.93 -3.07
N GLU A 36 -79.66 -72.95 -3.57
CA GLU A 36 -79.42 -74.34 -3.17
C GLU A 36 -79.22 -75.23 -4.42
N ARG A 37 -78.13 -76.01 -4.45
CA ARG A 37 -77.77 -76.94 -5.54
C ARG A 37 -77.82 -76.31 -6.94
N SER A 38 -77.34 -75.08 -7.08
CA SER A 38 -77.47 -74.27 -8.30
C SER A 38 -76.16 -73.55 -8.64
N ALA A 39 -76.02 -72.96 -9.83
CA ALA A 39 -74.92 -72.03 -10.10
C ALA A 39 -75.47 -70.63 -10.39
N VAL A 40 -74.81 -69.58 -9.89
CA VAL A 40 -75.11 -68.20 -10.31
C VAL A 40 -73.88 -67.51 -10.87
N ALA A 41 -74.08 -66.77 -11.95
CA ALA A 41 -73.07 -65.87 -12.47
C ALA A 41 -73.58 -64.43 -12.48
N TYR A 42 -72.89 -63.55 -11.76
CA TYR A 42 -73.13 -62.10 -11.74
C TYR A 42 -72.11 -61.41 -12.64
N TYR A 43 -72.60 -60.69 -13.65
CA TYR A 43 -71.79 -59.89 -14.56
C TYR A 43 -72.22 -58.43 -14.45
N GLY A 44 -71.30 -57.51 -14.14
CA GLY A 44 -71.58 -56.07 -14.15
C GLY A 44 -72.65 -55.59 -13.15
N SER A 45 -72.98 -56.40 -12.13
CA SER A 45 -74.11 -56.15 -11.24
C SER A 45 -73.70 -55.35 -10.00
N ILE A 46 -74.64 -54.67 -9.35
CA ILE A 46 -74.39 -53.81 -8.19
C ILE A 46 -75.25 -54.25 -7.02
N PHE A 47 -74.65 -54.39 -5.84
CA PHE A 47 -75.32 -54.80 -4.61
C PHE A 47 -75.12 -53.73 -3.54
N ARG A 48 -76.20 -53.12 -3.05
CA ARG A 48 -76.11 -52.00 -2.10
C ARG A 48 -77.08 -52.14 -0.95
N SER A 49 -76.58 -52.08 0.29
CA SER A 49 -77.44 -51.98 1.47
C SER A 49 -78.49 -53.10 1.57
N ASN A 50 -78.12 -54.32 1.18
CA ASN A 50 -78.95 -55.50 1.43
C ASN A 50 -78.61 -56.06 2.82
N SER A 51 -79.56 -56.70 3.49
CA SER A 51 -79.39 -57.17 4.88
C SER A 51 -80.10 -58.49 5.17
N ALA A 52 -79.59 -59.29 6.11
CA ALA A 52 -80.28 -60.42 6.72
C ALA A 52 -80.20 -60.37 8.25
N ASP A 53 -81.31 -60.63 8.95
CA ASP A 53 -81.37 -60.41 10.41
C ASP A 53 -80.63 -61.48 11.23
N SER A 54 -80.58 -62.74 10.78
CA SER A 54 -79.97 -63.86 11.54
C SER A 54 -78.89 -64.66 10.79
N GLY A 55 -78.46 -64.21 9.61
CA GLY A 55 -77.57 -64.96 8.71
C GLY A 55 -76.89 -64.05 7.68
N SER A 56 -76.35 -64.61 6.60
CA SER A 56 -75.62 -63.85 5.59
C SER A 56 -76.52 -63.21 4.52
N ASP A 57 -76.12 -62.07 3.99
CA ASP A 57 -76.82 -61.37 2.89
C ASP A 57 -76.84 -62.20 1.59
N MET A 58 -75.83 -63.05 1.40
CA MET A 58 -75.77 -64.02 0.31
C MET A 58 -75.53 -65.40 0.90
N ALA A 59 -76.49 -66.30 0.71
CA ALA A 59 -76.44 -67.65 1.26
C ALA A 59 -76.49 -68.67 0.13
N HIS A 60 -75.46 -69.51 0.03
CA HIS A 60 -75.29 -70.45 -1.09
C HIS A 60 -74.93 -71.83 -0.55
N LYS A 61 -75.79 -72.80 -0.82
CA LYS A 61 -75.66 -74.17 -0.32
C LYS A 61 -75.43 -75.12 -1.50
N TYR A 62 -74.30 -75.82 -1.51
CA TYR A 62 -73.89 -76.68 -2.63
C TYR A 62 -73.96 -75.99 -4.00
N SER A 63 -73.52 -74.73 -4.10
CA SER A 63 -73.74 -73.89 -5.28
C SER A 63 -72.47 -73.19 -5.73
N ASP A 64 -72.29 -73.04 -7.05
CA ASP A 64 -71.17 -72.30 -7.65
C ASP A 64 -71.52 -70.83 -7.83
N ILE A 65 -70.54 -69.94 -7.61
CA ILE A 65 -70.71 -68.50 -7.81
C ILE A 65 -69.59 -67.97 -8.70
N ILE A 66 -69.99 -67.33 -9.79
CA ILE A 66 -69.10 -66.58 -10.67
C ILE A 66 -69.43 -65.10 -10.49
N ILE A 67 -68.42 -64.29 -10.15
CA ILE A 67 -68.58 -62.84 -9.98
C ILE A 67 -67.62 -62.13 -10.93
N THR A 68 -68.15 -61.36 -11.86
CA THR A 68 -67.37 -60.59 -12.84
C THR A 68 -67.84 -59.14 -12.82
N ASP A 69 -66.91 -58.18 -12.69
CA ASP A 69 -67.17 -56.73 -12.71
C ASP A 69 -68.36 -56.26 -11.83
N THR A 70 -68.56 -56.91 -10.68
CA THR A 70 -69.73 -56.69 -9.82
C THR A 70 -69.32 -55.94 -8.56
N TYR A 71 -70.08 -54.89 -8.18
CA TYR A 71 -69.81 -54.03 -7.03
C TYR A 71 -70.66 -54.40 -5.80
N PHE A 72 -70.05 -54.45 -4.61
CA PHE A 72 -70.76 -54.64 -3.33
C PHE A 72 -70.51 -53.46 -2.38
N SER A 73 -71.58 -52.88 -1.85
CA SER A 73 -71.53 -51.84 -0.80
C SER A 73 -72.14 -52.39 0.47
N VAL A 74 -71.29 -52.56 1.49
CA VAL A 74 -71.70 -53.02 2.82
C VAL A 74 -72.10 -51.81 3.66
N THR A 75 -73.31 -51.82 4.21
CA THR A 75 -73.72 -50.85 5.24
C THR A 75 -73.14 -51.28 6.59
N ASN A 76 -72.48 -50.34 7.27
CA ASN A 76 -71.80 -50.56 8.54
C ASN A 76 -72.67 -51.36 9.54
N ASP A 77 -71.99 -52.29 10.23
CA ASP A 77 -72.41 -53.10 11.39
C ASP A 77 -72.72 -54.60 11.18
N SER A 78 -72.51 -55.14 9.98
CA SER A 78 -72.21 -56.56 9.88
C SER A 78 -71.21 -56.84 8.75
N LEU A 79 -70.07 -57.43 9.09
CA LEU A 79 -69.09 -58.02 8.15
C LEU A 79 -69.69 -59.26 7.41
N SER A 80 -71.01 -59.32 7.26
CA SER A 80 -71.76 -60.56 7.01
C SER A 80 -72.15 -60.77 5.54
N MET A 81 -71.43 -60.16 4.61
CA MET A 81 -71.34 -60.74 3.28
C MET A 81 -70.38 -61.94 3.35
N VAL A 82 -70.77 -62.97 4.09
CA VAL A 82 -70.07 -64.24 4.20
C VAL A 82 -70.86 -65.22 3.35
N VAL A 83 -70.27 -65.75 2.27
CA VAL A 83 -70.87 -66.92 1.61
C VAL A 83 -70.74 -68.07 2.60
N ASP A 84 -71.81 -68.30 3.35
CA ASP A 84 -71.87 -69.38 4.33
C ASP A 84 -72.12 -70.69 3.58
N VAL A 85 -71.04 -71.38 3.22
CA VAL A 85 -71.09 -72.67 2.51
C VAL A 85 -71.21 -73.78 3.55
N ALA A 86 -72.45 -74.24 3.80
CA ALA A 86 -72.66 -75.42 4.61
C ALA A 86 -72.16 -76.68 3.86
N GLU A 87 -71.02 -77.22 4.34
CA GLU A 87 -70.39 -78.52 4.07
C GLU A 87 -70.31 -78.98 2.60
N PHE A 88 -69.08 -79.06 2.08
CA PHE A 88 -68.64 -79.48 0.73
C PHE A 88 -68.52 -78.36 -0.31
N ALA A 89 -67.27 -78.14 -0.75
CA ALA A 89 -66.84 -77.08 -1.65
C ALA A 89 -67.50 -77.12 -3.04
N VAL A 90 -68.01 -75.97 -3.48
CA VAL A 90 -68.23 -75.63 -4.89
C VAL A 90 -67.84 -74.16 -5.06
N GLY A 91 -67.16 -73.83 -6.14
CA GLY A 91 -66.11 -72.81 -6.21
C GLY A 91 -66.61 -71.37 -6.28
N LEU A 92 -65.83 -70.46 -5.68
CA LEU A 92 -65.91 -69.03 -5.91
C LEU A 92 -64.91 -68.65 -7.03
N SER A 93 -65.42 -68.18 -8.17
CA SER A 93 -64.59 -67.68 -9.28
C SER A 93 -64.82 -66.19 -9.45
N CYS A 94 -63.74 -65.40 -9.45
CA CYS A 94 -63.82 -63.95 -9.49
C CYS A 94 -62.98 -63.36 -10.62
N ALA A 95 -63.62 -62.52 -11.43
CA ALA A 95 -63.01 -61.62 -12.41
C ALA A 95 -63.51 -60.18 -12.12
N SER A 96 -63.30 -59.72 -10.89
CA SER A 96 -63.86 -58.48 -10.37
C SER A 96 -62.99 -57.25 -10.68
N SER A 97 -63.60 -56.06 -10.69
CA SER A 97 -62.98 -54.77 -10.96
C SER A 97 -62.15 -54.26 -9.77
N ALA A 98 -61.02 -54.90 -9.50
CA ALA A 98 -60.04 -54.39 -8.54
C ALA A 98 -59.27 -53.20 -9.13
N CYS A 99 -58.97 -52.17 -8.33
CA CYS A 99 -58.06 -51.13 -8.79
C CYS A 99 -56.68 -51.73 -9.10
N PRO A 100 -56.10 -51.46 -10.28
CA PRO A 100 -54.78 -51.95 -10.63
C PRO A 100 -53.72 -51.34 -9.70
N THR A 101 -52.52 -51.92 -9.70
CA THR A 101 -51.40 -51.39 -8.92
C THR A 101 -51.16 -49.90 -9.20
N GLY A 102 -50.75 -49.16 -8.17
CA GLY A 102 -50.62 -47.70 -8.21
C GLY A 102 -51.94 -46.93 -8.14
N GLN A 103 -53.10 -47.57 -8.06
CA GLN A 103 -54.38 -46.90 -7.87
C GLN A 103 -55.09 -47.39 -6.62
N TYR A 104 -55.90 -46.53 -6.02
CA TYR A 104 -56.73 -46.83 -4.85
C TYR A 104 -58.18 -46.41 -5.09
N GLY A 105 -59.12 -47.08 -4.45
CA GLY A 105 -60.54 -46.75 -4.54
C GLY A 105 -61.29 -47.29 -3.34
N LYS A 106 -62.59 -47.01 -3.24
CA LYS A 106 -63.44 -47.63 -2.22
C LYS A 106 -63.70 -49.09 -2.60
N CYS A 107 -62.82 -49.97 -2.14
CA CYS A 107 -62.84 -51.39 -2.46
C CYS A 107 -63.17 -52.22 -1.22
N TYR A 108 -63.91 -53.30 -1.40
CA TYR A 108 -64.21 -54.28 -0.35
C TYR A 108 -63.61 -55.64 -0.74
N ALA A 109 -63.01 -56.32 0.24
CA ALA A 109 -62.45 -57.66 0.08
C ALA A 109 -63.48 -58.71 0.52
N PHE A 110 -63.64 -59.74 -0.30
CA PHE A 110 -64.51 -60.89 -0.06
C PHE A 110 -63.74 -62.18 -0.37
N GLY A 111 -63.23 -62.87 0.66
CA GLY A 111 -62.34 -64.02 0.47
C GLY A 111 -61.08 -63.63 -0.32
N SER A 112 -60.88 -64.24 -1.49
CA SER A 112 -59.80 -63.93 -2.45
C SER A 112 -60.17 -62.86 -3.50
N CYS A 113 -61.37 -62.28 -3.43
CA CYS A 113 -61.94 -61.39 -4.43
C CYS A 113 -62.00 -59.93 -3.95
N TYR A 114 -61.78 -58.97 -4.84
CA TYR A 114 -61.83 -57.54 -4.54
C TYR A 114 -62.83 -56.84 -5.44
N SER A 115 -63.73 -56.06 -4.84
CA SER A 115 -64.77 -55.34 -5.57
C SER A 115 -64.67 -53.85 -5.27
N CYS A 116 -64.38 -53.04 -6.29
CA CYS A 116 -64.30 -51.59 -6.19
C CYS A 116 -65.48 -50.93 -6.91
N GLU A 117 -65.87 -49.74 -6.47
CA GLU A 117 -66.91 -48.95 -7.14
C GLU A 117 -66.52 -48.68 -8.60
N VAL A 118 -67.41 -49.04 -9.53
CA VAL A 118 -67.15 -49.03 -10.97
C VAL A 118 -66.74 -47.62 -11.43
N GLY A 119 -65.51 -47.46 -11.91
CA GLY A 119 -64.96 -46.20 -12.42
C GLY A 119 -64.31 -45.26 -11.40
N VAL A 120 -64.14 -45.67 -10.13
CA VAL A 120 -63.65 -44.80 -9.04
C VAL A 120 -62.25 -45.22 -8.51
N CYS A 121 -61.33 -45.52 -9.41
CA CYS A 121 -59.91 -45.72 -9.04
C CYS A 121 -59.15 -44.39 -9.15
N HIS A 122 -58.73 -43.88 -8.01
CA HIS A 122 -57.86 -42.72 -7.89
C HIS A 122 -56.40 -43.13 -8.01
N LYS A 123 -55.62 -42.34 -8.76
CA LYS A 123 -54.18 -42.59 -8.91
C LYS A 123 -53.46 -42.22 -7.63
N CYS A 124 -52.53 -43.06 -7.17
CA CYS A 124 -51.59 -42.66 -6.13
C CYS A 124 -50.84 -41.39 -6.60
N PRO A 125 -50.71 -40.36 -5.75
CA PRO A 125 -50.03 -39.13 -6.11
C PRO A 125 -48.53 -39.37 -6.38
N PRO A 126 -47.87 -38.54 -7.21
CA PRO A 126 -46.42 -38.61 -7.40
C PRO A 126 -45.66 -38.64 -6.06
N GLY A 127 -44.54 -39.36 -6.02
CA GLY A 127 -43.77 -39.60 -4.79
C GLY A 127 -44.28 -40.76 -3.93
N THR A 128 -45.43 -41.35 -4.29
CA THR A 128 -45.99 -42.55 -3.65
C THR A 128 -46.23 -43.67 -4.66
N TYR A 129 -46.24 -44.91 -4.17
CA TYR A 129 -46.52 -46.11 -4.97
C TYR A 129 -47.41 -47.08 -4.21
N SER A 130 -48.09 -47.97 -4.93
CA SER A 130 -48.80 -49.10 -4.33
C SER A 130 -48.57 -50.36 -5.15
N SER A 131 -47.99 -51.38 -4.52
CA SER A 131 -47.79 -52.70 -5.13
C SER A 131 -49.02 -53.63 -4.97
N SER A 132 -50.01 -53.21 -4.20
CA SER A 132 -51.22 -53.99 -3.92
C SER A 132 -52.29 -53.77 -4.99
N VAL A 133 -52.87 -54.86 -5.50
CA VAL A 133 -54.08 -54.83 -6.33
C VAL A 133 -55.29 -54.68 -5.40
N GLY A 134 -56.23 -53.78 -5.74
CA GLY A 134 -57.45 -53.54 -4.95
C GLY A 134 -57.25 -52.65 -3.71
N ALA A 135 -56.29 -51.72 -3.74
CA ALA A 135 -56.04 -50.81 -2.61
C ALA A 135 -57.30 -50.03 -2.20
N VAL A 136 -57.64 -50.15 -0.91
CA VAL A 136 -58.94 -49.72 -0.34
C VAL A 136 -59.03 -48.24 0.05
N SER A 137 -57.89 -47.54 0.07
CA SER A 137 -57.80 -46.12 0.46
C SER A 137 -56.45 -45.51 0.07
N GLU A 138 -56.38 -44.18 0.09
CA GLU A 138 -55.14 -43.42 -0.20
C GLU A 138 -53.99 -43.77 0.74
N SER A 139 -54.28 -44.16 1.99
CA SER A 139 -53.27 -44.56 2.98
C SER A 139 -52.46 -45.80 2.59
N VAL A 140 -52.88 -46.54 1.56
CA VAL A 140 -52.15 -47.67 1.01
C VAL A 140 -51.03 -47.21 0.05
N CYS A 141 -51.10 -45.98 -0.48
CA CYS A 141 -50.03 -45.39 -1.27
C CYS A 141 -48.83 -45.09 -0.36
N MET A 142 -47.82 -45.94 -0.41
CA MET A 142 -46.60 -45.79 0.40
C MET A 142 -45.67 -44.77 -0.24
N PRO A 143 -45.04 -43.86 0.52
CA PRO A 143 -44.03 -42.97 -0.01
C PRO A 143 -42.82 -43.77 -0.50
N CYS A 144 -42.18 -43.30 -1.57
CA CYS A 144 -40.92 -43.87 -2.01
C CYS A 144 -39.87 -43.75 -0.89
N SER A 145 -39.11 -44.83 -0.67
CA SER A 145 -38.03 -44.84 0.32
C SER A 145 -36.86 -43.97 -0.14
N ALA A 146 -36.01 -43.56 0.80
CA ALA A 146 -34.86 -42.72 0.51
C ALA A 146 -33.94 -43.38 -0.54
N GLY A 147 -33.47 -42.61 -1.51
CA GLY A 147 -32.73 -43.11 -2.69
C GLY A 147 -33.60 -43.60 -3.85
N THR A 148 -34.93 -43.56 -3.73
CA THR A 148 -35.87 -43.89 -4.80
C THR A 148 -36.86 -42.76 -5.08
N PHE A 149 -37.44 -42.74 -6.27
CA PHE A 149 -38.38 -41.70 -6.70
C PHE A 149 -39.46 -42.22 -7.66
N THR A 150 -40.55 -41.47 -7.80
CA THR A 150 -41.51 -41.65 -8.89
C THR A 150 -42.23 -40.34 -9.23
N ASN A 151 -42.19 -39.95 -10.51
CA ASN A 151 -42.92 -38.79 -11.02
C ASN A 151 -44.31 -39.15 -11.57
N ALA A 152 -44.64 -40.44 -11.65
CA ALA A 152 -45.88 -40.92 -12.24
C ALA A 152 -47.00 -40.95 -11.20
N SER A 153 -48.13 -40.31 -11.51
CA SER A 153 -49.39 -40.57 -10.81
C SER A 153 -49.87 -41.96 -11.21
N SER A 154 -49.93 -42.90 -10.27
CA SER A 154 -50.16 -44.36 -10.43
C SER A 154 -48.94 -45.29 -10.56
N ALA A 155 -47.87 -45.01 -9.83
CA ALA A 155 -46.71 -45.88 -9.79
C ALA A 155 -46.97 -47.19 -9.02
N SER A 156 -46.57 -48.33 -9.59
CA SER A 156 -46.59 -49.64 -8.92
C SER A 156 -45.30 -49.94 -8.15
N SER A 157 -44.23 -49.18 -8.41
CA SER A 157 -42.92 -49.25 -7.75
C SER A 157 -42.16 -47.93 -7.93
N CYS A 158 -41.16 -47.69 -7.09
CA CYS A 158 -40.27 -46.52 -7.22
C CYS A 158 -39.02 -46.87 -8.03
N ALA A 159 -38.57 -45.92 -8.85
CA ALA A 159 -37.30 -46.02 -9.57
C ALA A 159 -36.12 -45.63 -8.67
N ILE A 160 -34.95 -46.23 -8.86
CA ILE A 160 -33.74 -45.87 -8.13
C ILE A 160 -33.11 -44.59 -8.66
N CYS A 161 -32.56 -43.76 -7.77
CA CYS A 161 -31.68 -42.67 -8.19
C CYS A 161 -30.35 -43.24 -8.71
N GLN A 162 -29.96 -42.85 -9.91
CA GLN A 162 -28.65 -43.19 -10.47
C GLN A 162 -27.55 -42.40 -9.75
N SER A 163 -26.29 -42.84 -9.88
CA SER A 163 -25.13 -42.11 -9.35
C SER A 163 -25.13 -40.64 -9.77
N GLY A 164 -24.61 -39.77 -8.89
CA GLY A 164 -24.66 -38.31 -9.04
C GLY A 164 -25.98 -37.68 -8.58
N LEU A 165 -27.02 -38.49 -8.36
CA LEU A 165 -28.33 -38.03 -7.90
C LEU A 165 -28.68 -38.64 -6.53
N TYR A 166 -29.49 -37.93 -5.74
CA TYR A 166 -30.01 -38.42 -4.45
C TYR A 166 -31.49 -38.06 -4.27
N ALA A 167 -32.18 -38.80 -3.41
CA ALA A 167 -33.54 -38.49 -2.96
C ALA A 167 -33.68 -38.77 -1.46
N THR A 168 -34.25 -37.83 -0.70
CA THR A 168 -34.50 -38.00 0.74
C THR A 168 -36.00 -37.89 1.04
N THR A 169 -36.42 -38.49 2.15
CA THR A 169 -37.84 -38.61 2.55
C THR A 169 -38.29 -37.50 3.51
N GLY A 170 -37.47 -36.48 3.75
CA GLY A 170 -37.81 -35.30 4.57
C GLY A 170 -36.63 -34.36 4.82
N VAL A 171 -36.90 -33.21 5.45
CA VAL A 171 -35.87 -32.26 5.92
C VAL A 171 -35.14 -32.88 7.11
N ASP A 172 -33.93 -33.39 6.87
CA ASP A 172 -33.07 -33.99 7.88
C ASP A 172 -31.77 -33.19 8.04
N ARG A 173 -31.02 -33.44 9.12
CA ARG A 173 -29.69 -32.87 9.40
C ARG A 173 -28.68 -33.06 8.25
N LEU A 174 -28.92 -34.02 7.37
CA LEU A 174 -28.07 -34.33 6.21
C LEU A 174 -28.34 -33.45 4.97
N ASP A 175 -29.50 -32.78 4.89
CA ASP A 175 -29.85 -31.78 3.86
C ASP A 175 -30.48 -30.53 4.50
N PRO A 176 -29.65 -29.64 5.08
CA PRO A 176 -30.13 -28.40 5.71
C PRO A 176 -30.83 -27.45 4.73
N SER A 177 -30.54 -27.58 3.43
CA SER A 177 -31.14 -26.81 2.35
C SER A 177 -32.52 -27.32 1.95
N GLY A 178 -32.89 -28.54 2.36
CA GLY A 178 -34.19 -29.15 2.10
C GLY A 178 -34.51 -29.33 0.61
N VAL A 179 -33.53 -29.25 -0.29
CA VAL A 179 -33.76 -29.33 -1.75
C VAL A 179 -34.11 -30.75 -2.16
N GLY A 180 -33.50 -31.76 -1.54
CA GLY A 180 -33.86 -33.17 -1.74
C GLY A 180 -35.14 -33.58 -1.03
N ALA A 181 -35.61 -32.77 -0.06
CA ALA A 181 -36.80 -33.00 0.74
C ALA A 181 -38.06 -32.31 0.17
N SER A 182 -37.90 -31.09 -0.34
CA SER A 182 -38.97 -30.29 -0.95
C SER A 182 -39.44 -30.86 -2.30
N SER A 183 -38.62 -31.70 -2.93
CA SER A 183 -38.97 -32.51 -4.11
C SER A 183 -39.61 -33.86 -3.78
N GLY A 184 -39.77 -34.20 -2.48
CA GLY A 184 -40.61 -35.27 -1.97
C GLY A 184 -40.63 -36.55 -2.82
N ALA A 185 -39.48 -37.21 -3.02
CA ALA A 185 -39.34 -38.44 -3.81
C ALA A 185 -40.06 -38.45 -5.18
N THR A 186 -40.37 -37.28 -5.76
CA THR A 186 -40.99 -37.17 -7.10
C THR A 186 -39.94 -37.15 -8.20
N PHE A 187 -38.72 -36.70 -7.89
CA PHE A 187 -37.56 -36.72 -8.77
C PHE A 187 -36.28 -36.84 -7.95
N CYS A 188 -35.21 -37.39 -8.55
CA CYS A 188 -33.88 -37.34 -7.94
C CYS A 188 -33.23 -35.98 -8.18
N VAL A 189 -32.53 -35.48 -7.17
CA VAL A 189 -31.85 -34.18 -7.20
C VAL A 189 -30.35 -34.41 -7.44
N PRO A 190 -29.70 -33.63 -8.31
CA PRO A 190 -28.25 -33.72 -8.48
C PRO A 190 -27.51 -33.27 -7.21
N CYS A 191 -26.43 -33.97 -6.88
CA CYS A 191 -25.54 -33.54 -5.81
C CYS A 191 -25.03 -32.13 -6.09
N PRO A 192 -25.12 -31.18 -5.14
CA PRO A 192 -24.67 -29.81 -5.37
C PRO A 192 -23.15 -29.74 -5.55
N ALA A 193 -22.65 -28.63 -6.10
CA ALA A 193 -21.23 -28.36 -6.21
C ALA A 193 -20.53 -28.54 -4.85
N GLY A 194 -19.32 -29.11 -4.89
CA GLY A 194 -18.56 -29.50 -3.69
C GLY A 194 -18.97 -30.84 -3.07
N LYS A 195 -20.01 -31.50 -3.58
CA LYS A 195 -20.40 -32.86 -3.15
C LYS A 195 -20.43 -33.83 -4.34
N TYR A 196 -20.41 -35.12 -4.03
CA TYR A 196 -20.47 -36.21 -5.00
C TYR A 196 -21.23 -37.43 -4.46
N GLN A 197 -21.65 -38.32 -5.35
CA GLN A 197 -22.17 -39.63 -4.95
C GLN A 197 -21.95 -40.67 -6.06
N SER A 198 -21.21 -41.73 -5.75
CA SER A 198 -20.85 -42.78 -6.71
C SER A 198 -21.81 -43.98 -6.72
N ARG A 199 -22.66 -44.13 -5.68
CA ARG A 199 -23.57 -45.26 -5.52
C ARG A 199 -24.97 -44.95 -6.04
N ASN A 200 -25.59 -45.95 -6.68
CA ASN A 200 -27.01 -45.92 -7.00
C ASN A 200 -27.86 -46.06 -5.72
N SER A 201 -29.11 -45.58 -5.78
CA SER A 201 -30.07 -45.60 -4.68
C SER A 201 -29.60 -44.85 -3.42
N SER A 202 -28.79 -43.80 -3.59
CA SER A 202 -28.29 -43.03 -2.45
C SER A 202 -29.27 -41.94 -2.00
N TYR A 203 -29.28 -41.68 -0.71
CA TYR A 203 -30.11 -40.66 -0.07
C TYR A 203 -29.32 -39.42 0.38
N PHE A 204 -27.99 -39.40 0.17
CA PHE A 204 -27.12 -38.29 0.53
C PHE A 204 -25.93 -38.16 -0.41
N CYS A 205 -25.29 -36.99 -0.39
CA CYS A 205 -24.06 -36.71 -1.13
C CYS A 205 -22.89 -36.52 -0.16
N ASP A 206 -21.76 -37.16 -0.46
CA ASP A 206 -20.51 -37.02 0.26
C ASP A 206 -19.82 -35.70 -0.10
N SER A 207 -19.22 -35.02 0.88
CA SER A 207 -18.45 -33.80 0.62
C SER A 207 -17.08 -34.13 0.03
N CYS A 208 -16.61 -33.34 -0.94
CA CYS A 208 -15.25 -33.45 -1.44
C CYS A 208 -14.25 -33.17 -0.32
N ALA A 209 -13.24 -34.05 -0.16
CA ALA A 209 -12.16 -33.83 0.79
C ALA A 209 -11.32 -32.61 0.39
N ALA A 210 -10.58 -32.03 1.35
CA ALA A 210 -9.64 -30.95 1.05
C ALA A 210 -8.64 -31.40 -0.04
N GLY A 211 -8.30 -30.49 -0.95
CA GLY A 211 -7.55 -30.78 -2.18
C GLY A 211 -8.41 -31.29 -3.35
N TYR A 212 -9.70 -31.55 -3.15
CA TYR A 212 -10.61 -31.98 -4.22
C TYR A 212 -11.79 -31.02 -4.34
N SER A 213 -12.27 -30.82 -5.57
CA SER A 213 -13.41 -29.96 -5.88
C SER A 213 -14.44 -30.70 -6.75
N SER A 214 -15.63 -30.10 -6.85
CA SER A 214 -16.71 -30.56 -7.71
C SER A 214 -17.45 -29.31 -8.20
N SER A 215 -17.11 -28.84 -9.40
CA SER A 215 -17.61 -27.57 -9.94
C SER A 215 -19.04 -27.62 -10.45
N SER A 216 -19.51 -28.81 -10.80
CA SER A 216 -20.82 -29.03 -11.43
C SER A 216 -21.73 -29.86 -10.53
N ALA A 217 -23.03 -29.59 -10.60
CA ALA A 217 -24.02 -30.42 -9.94
C ALA A 217 -24.10 -31.80 -10.61
N GLY A 218 -24.37 -32.86 -9.83
CA GLY A 218 -24.55 -34.21 -10.34
C GLY A 218 -23.27 -35.05 -10.43
N ASN A 219 -22.17 -34.61 -9.82
CA ASN A 219 -20.89 -35.30 -9.92
C ASN A 219 -20.86 -36.65 -9.19
N ILE A 220 -20.27 -37.65 -9.84
CA ILE A 220 -20.10 -39.02 -9.33
C ILE A 220 -18.78 -39.21 -8.57
N ASN A 221 -17.82 -38.29 -8.76
CA ASN A 221 -16.53 -38.25 -8.10
C ASN A 221 -16.08 -36.78 -7.93
N CYS A 222 -15.16 -36.53 -7.00
CA CYS A 222 -14.49 -35.24 -6.91
C CYS A 222 -13.22 -35.24 -7.75
N THR A 223 -12.96 -34.13 -8.42
CA THR A 223 -11.74 -33.90 -9.18
C THR A 223 -10.67 -33.31 -8.27
N ALA A 224 -9.45 -33.83 -8.35
CA ALA A 224 -8.33 -33.25 -7.63
C ALA A 224 -8.02 -31.86 -8.18
N CYS A 225 -7.60 -30.93 -7.30
CA CYS A 225 -7.12 -29.63 -7.77
C CYS A 225 -5.87 -29.81 -8.64
N ASP A 226 -5.92 -29.23 -9.84
CA ASP A 226 -4.79 -29.16 -10.77
C ASP A 226 -3.58 -28.47 -10.12
N ALA A 227 -2.39 -28.76 -10.64
CA ALA A 227 -1.16 -28.12 -10.19
C ALA A 227 -1.28 -26.57 -10.27
N GLY A 228 -0.73 -25.88 -9.27
CA GLY A 228 -0.88 -24.42 -9.13
C GLY A 228 -2.19 -23.96 -8.49
N LYS A 229 -3.14 -24.87 -8.23
CA LYS A 229 -4.37 -24.60 -7.47
C LYS A 229 -4.45 -25.45 -6.20
N TYR A 230 -5.22 -25.00 -5.22
CA TYR A 230 -5.45 -25.69 -3.96
C TYR A 230 -6.87 -25.47 -3.44
N THR A 231 -7.29 -26.28 -2.47
CA THR A 231 -8.44 -25.97 -1.62
C THR A 231 -8.23 -26.55 -0.22
N SER A 232 -8.33 -25.71 0.80
CA SER A 232 -8.20 -26.12 2.20
C SER A 232 -9.53 -26.59 2.81
N SER A 233 -10.65 -26.22 2.19
CA SER A 233 -12.00 -26.48 2.70
C SER A 233 -12.57 -27.81 2.22
N VAL A 234 -13.21 -28.55 3.11
CA VAL A 234 -14.05 -29.70 2.75
C VAL A 234 -15.33 -29.18 2.08
N GLY A 235 -15.72 -29.79 0.97
CA GLY A 235 -16.91 -29.41 0.21
C GLY A 235 -16.71 -28.25 -0.76
N ALA A 236 -15.49 -28.04 -1.26
CA ALA A 236 -15.18 -26.92 -2.15
C ALA A 236 -15.80 -27.10 -3.55
N GLY A 237 -16.52 -26.06 -4.01
CA GLY A 237 -17.05 -26.02 -5.37
C GLY A 237 -15.97 -25.86 -6.43
N ASP A 238 -14.89 -25.13 -6.14
CA ASP A 238 -13.78 -24.91 -7.07
C ASP A 238 -12.43 -24.83 -6.33
N CYS A 239 -11.34 -24.97 -7.07
CA CYS A 239 -9.97 -24.84 -6.58
C CYS A 239 -9.45 -23.41 -6.81
N THR A 240 -8.86 -22.82 -5.77
CA THR A 240 -8.27 -21.48 -5.84
C THR A 240 -6.83 -21.54 -6.32
N ALA A 241 -6.43 -20.64 -7.22
CA ALA A 241 -5.03 -20.50 -7.62
C ALA A 241 -4.17 -20.06 -6.42
N CYS A 242 -2.91 -20.51 -6.38
CA CYS A 242 -1.95 -19.99 -5.42
C CYS A 242 -1.62 -18.52 -5.75
N ASP A 243 -1.63 -17.65 -4.73
CA ASP A 243 -1.15 -16.28 -4.86
C ASP A 243 0.32 -16.24 -5.31
N SER A 244 0.75 -15.10 -5.86
CA SER A 244 2.17 -14.86 -6.17
C SER A 244 3.07 -15.10 -4.95
N GLY A 245 4.27 -15.61 -5.22
CA GLY A 245 5.25 -16.02 -4.20
C GLY A 245 4.92 -17.35 -3.49
N LYS A 246 3.86 -18.07 -3.91
CA LYS A 246 3.56 -19.44 -3.46
C LYS A 246 3.38 -20.39 -4.64
N GLN A 247 3.63 -21.68 -4.40
CA GLN A 247 3.50 -22.75 -5.38
C GLN A 247 2.68 -23.92 -4.82
N ALA A 248 2.06 -24.69 -5.71
CA ALA A 248 1.45 -25.97 -5.38
C ALA A 248 1.91 -27.03 -6.40
N ASN A 249 3.02 -27.70 -6.07
CA ASN A 249 3.66 -28.73 -6.89
C ASN A 249 3.15 -30.16 -6.60
N LYS A 250 2.18 -30.33 -5.68
CA LYS A 250 1.66 -31.67 -5.42
C LYS A 250 0.89 -32.14 -6.66
N LEU A 251 1.32 -33.28 -7.24
CA LEU A 251 0.53 -34.07 -8.17
C LEU A 251 -0.88 -34.23 -7.58
N ASN A 252 -1.82 -33.44 -8.09
CA ASN A 252 -3.27 -33.55 -7.92
C ASN A 252 -3.75 -33.65 -6.46
N ALA A 253 -4.30 -32.56 -5.93
CA ALA A 253 -4.91 -32.39 -4.59
C ALA A 253 -4.07 -31.66 -3.52
N ALA A 254 -3.51 -30.51 -3.87
CA ALA A 254 -2.90 -29.61 -2.88
C ALA A 254 -3.96 -29.03 -1.91
N THR A 255 -3.69 -29.12 -0.60
CA THR A 255 -4.53 -28.54 0.46
C THR A 255 -4.05 -27.17 0.91
N SER A 256 -2.83 -26.78 0.56
CA SER A 256 -2.22 -25.48 0.83
C SER A 256 -1.12 -25.17 -0.19
N CYS A 257 -0.82 -23.89 -0.38
CA CYS A 257 0.32 -23.45 -1.16
C CYS A 257 1.58 -23.33 -0.30
N THR A 258 2.72 -23.74 -0.85
CA THR A 258 4.04 -23.64 -0.23
C THR A 258 4.71 -22.35 -0.65
N LYS A 259 5.28 -21.59 0.30
CA LYS A 259 5.96 -20.33 0.01
C LYS A 259 7.27 -20.57 -0.78
N CYS A 260 7.52 -19.75 -1.78
CA CYS A 260 8.82 -19.65 -2.44
C CYS A 260 9.78 -18.84 -1.55
N TYR A 261 10.95 -19.39 -1.27
CA TYR A 261 11.98 -18.71 -0.50
C TYR A 261 12.94 -17.98 -1.44
N SER A 262 13.30 -16.75 -1.09
CA SER A 262 14.30 -15.95 -1.83
C SER A 262 15.57 -16.77 -2.11
N PRO A 263 16.12 -16.74 -3.35
CA PRO A 263 15.82 -15.83 -4.46
C PRO A 263 14.68 -16.28 -5.41
N TRP A 264 13.92 -17.29 -5.02
CA TRP A 264 12.87 -17.86 -5.86
C TRP A 264 11.53 -17.16 -5.64
N TYR A 265 10.80 -16.93 -6.73
CA TYR A 265 9.48 -16.30 -6.76
C TYR A 265 8.50 -17.16 -7.57
N SER A 266 7.24 -16.75 -7.62
CA SER A 266 6.26 -17.37 -8.50
C SER A 266 5.16 -16.38 -8.86
N GLU A 267 4.64 -16.49 -10.07
CA GLU A 267 3.42 -15.81 -10.47
C GLU A 267 2.18 -16.52 -9.90
N SER A 268 1.03 -15.86 -9.98
CA SER A 268 -0.25 -16.44 -9.56
C SER A 268 -0.54 -17.73 -10.32
N GLY A 269 -0.80 -18.82 -9.59
CA GLY A 269 -1.09 -20.13 -10.17
C GLY A 269 0.14 -20.92 -10.63
N ALA A 270 1.35 -20.52 -10.26
CA ALA A 270 2.55 -21.26 -10.63
C ALA A 270 2.62 -22.64 -9.97
N THR A 271 3.12 -23.61 -10.73
CA THR A 271 3.36 -24.99 -10.27
C THR A 271 4.69 -25.12 -9.55
N ASN A 272 5.70 -24.36 -10.00
CA ASN A 272 7.06 -24.33 -9.46
C ASN A 272 7.51 -22.88 -9.20
N CYS A 273 8.40 -22.70 -8.24
CA CYS A 273 9.11 -21.44 -8.06
C CYS A 273 10.15 -21.27 -9.18
N SER A 274 10.27 -20.07 -9.71
CA SER A 274 11.26 -19.63 -10.71
C SER A 274 12.20 -18.58 -10.09
N ILE A 275 13.25 -18.23 -10.81
CA ILE A 275 14.18 -17.12 -10.47
C ILE A 275 14.02 -16.03 -11.52
N CYS A 276 14.28 -14.77 -11.16
CA CYS A 276 14.21 -13.69 -12.14
C CYS A 276 15.30 -13.89 -13.21
N ASP A 277 14.90 -13.72 -14.46
CA ASP A 277 15.81 -13.77 -15.60
C ASP A 277 16.77 -12.58 -15.59
N GLU A 278 17.80 -12.65 -16.45
CA GLU A 278 18.75 -11.55 -16.61
C GLU A 278 18.04 -10.26 -17.03
N GLY A 279 18.44 -9.14 -16.43
CA GLY A 279 17.78 -7.85 -16.64
C GLY A 279 16.57 -7.59 -15.75
N TYR A 280 16.24 -8.51 -14.84
CA TYR A 280 15.20 -8.34 -13.81
C TYR A 280 15.74 -8.63 -12.41
N TYR A 281 15.18 -7.99 -11.39
CA TYR A 281 15.45 -8.30 -9.98
C TYR A 281 14.16 -8.60 -9.21
N LEU A 282 14.27 -9.42 -8.16
CA LEU A 282 13.16 -9.74 -7.27
C LEU A 282 12.94 -8.62 -6.24
N ASP A 283 11.80 -7.93 -6.35
CA ASP A 283 11.28 -7.05 -5.30
C ASP A 283 10.63 -7.93 -4.23
N ILE A 284 11.32 -8.09 -3.09
CA ILE A 284 10.90 -8.99 -2.00
C ILE A 284 9.58 -8.52 -1.37
N ASP A 285 9.30 -7.22 -1.38
CA ASP A 285 8.11 -6.66 -0.74
C ASP A 285 6.87 -6.83 -1.63
N LYS A 286 7.04 -6.84 -2.96
CA LYS A 286 5.96 -7.13 -3.93
C LYS A 286 5.84 -8.61 -4.33
N GLY A 287 6.93 -9.38 -4.20
CA GLY A 287 6.97 -10.78 -4.62
C GLY A 287 6.98 -10.99 -6.14
N GLU A 288 7.48 -10.00 -6.89
CA GLU A 288 7.45 -9.96 -8.36
C GLU A 288 8.83 -9.57 -8.92
N CYS A 289 9.14 -10.01 -10.14
CA CYS A 289 10.33 -9.57 -10.86
C CYS A 289 10.07 -8.24 -11.55
N THR A 290 10.89 -7.25 -11.22
CA THR A 290 10.84 -5.91 -11.78
C THR A 290 12.05 -5.65 -12.66
N ASP A 291 11.89 -4.79 -13.68
CA ASP A 291 12.98 -4.37 -14.56
C ASP A 291 14.20 -3.87 -13.79
N CYS A 292 15.40 -4.24 -14.25
CA CYS A 292 16.64 -3.77 -13.65
C CYS A 292 16.71 -2.24 -13.63
N LEU A 293 17.06 -1.68 -12.48
CA LEU A 293 17.16 -0.23 -12.29
C LEU A 293 18.29 0.33 -13.19
N ALA A 294 18.10 1.56 -13.67
CA ALA A 294 19.14 2.25 -14.42
C ALA A 294 20.46 2.31 -13.61
N ASN A 295 21.59 2.15 -14.28
CA ASN A 295 22.93 2.14 -13.67
C ASN A 295 23.18 0.95 -12.71
N THR A 296 22.47 -0.16 -12.92
CA THR A 296 22.69 -1.43 -12.21
C THR A 296 22.75 -2.61 -13.15
N LYS A 297 23.36 -3.69 -12.67
CA LYS A 297 23.44 -4.98 -13.35
C LYS A 297 22.68 -6.02 -12.56
N CYS A 298 21.73 -6.68 -13.22
CA CYS A 298 20.90 -7.72 -12.63
C CYS A 298 21.20 -9.05 -13.33
N PRO A 299 22.23 -9.80 -12.88
CA PRO A 299 22.39 -11.20 -13.28
C PRO A 299 21.20 -12.05 -12.80
N VAL A 300 21.07 -13.25 -13.35
CA VAL A 300 19.98 -14.18 -13.01
C VAL A 300 19.88 -14.41 -11.49
N GLY A 301 18.67 -14.28 -10.95
CA GLY A 301 18.40 -14.46 -9.51
C GLY A 301 18.78 -13.28 -8.60
N THR A 302 18.99 -12.09 -9.16
CA THR A 302 19.26 -10.87 -8.38
C THR A 302 18.05 -10.47 -7.55
N THR A 303 18.27 -10.07 -6.30
CA THR A 303 17.25 -9.47 -5.42
C THR A 303 17.52 -7.97 -5.25
N ILE A 304 16.53 -7.19 -4.77
CA ILE A 304 16.75 -5.78 -4.41
C ILE A 304 17.98 -5.59 -3.50
N SER A 305 18.23 -6.54 -2.58
CA SER A 305 19.35 -6.49 -1.63
C SER A 305 20.71 -6.75 -2.26
N ASP A 306 20.77 -7.63 -3.26
CA ASP A 306 22.01 -8.04 -3.95
C ASP A 306 22.26 -7.26 -5.25
N LEU A 307 21.43 -6.26 -5.54
CA LEU A 307 21.53 -5.40 -6.71
C LEU A 307 22.95 -4.86 -6.90
N HIS A 308 23.55 -5.10 -8.07
CA HIS A 308 24.91 -4.72 -8.36
C HIS A 308 24.94 -3.32 -9.00
N LEU A 309 25.35 -2.32 -8.22
CA LEU A 309 25.47 -0.95 -8.73
C LEU A 309 26.69 -0.83 -9.66
N GLU A 310 26.56 -0.04 -10.72
CA GLU A 310 27.73 0.35 -11.51
C GLU A 310 28.66 1.28 -10.71
N SER A 311 29.93 1.36 -11.15
CA SER A 311 30.88 2.32 -10.58
C SER A 311 30.32 3.73 -10.72
N GLU A 312 30.67 4.63 -9.80
CA GLU A 312 30.21 6.03 -9.75
C GLU A 312 28.79 6.23 -9.19
N TYR A 313 28.07 5.14 -8.85
CA TYR A 313 26.75 5.20 -8.25
C TYR A 313 26.72 4.70 -6.80
N TRP A 314 25.75 5.21 -6.05
CA TRP A 314 25.54 4.92 -4.64
C TRP A 314 24.05 4.87 -4.30
N ARG A 315 23.70 4.09 -3.27
CA ARG A 315 22.36 4.06 -2.68
C ARG A 315 22.45 4.05 -1.16
N ILE A 316 21.43 4.60 -0.51
CA ILE A 316 21.40 4.78 0.94
C ILE A 316 21.37 3.47 1.72
N ASN A 317 20.63 2.49 1.22
CA ASN A 317 20.55 1.17 1.83
C ASN A 317 20.26 0.10 0.77
N ILE A 318 20.43 -1.16 1.15
CA ILE A 318 20.25 -2.32 0.26
C ILE A 318 18.81 -2.51 -0.25
N LYS A 319 17.82 -1.79 0.31
CA LYS A 319 16.41 -1.86 -0.12
C LYS A 319 15.99 -0.65 -0.96
N SER A 320 16.78 0.41 -0.98
CA SER A 320 16.44 1.62 -1.72
C SER A 320 16.52 1.35 -3.23
N THR A 321 15.50 1.81 -3.93
CA THR A 321 15.41 1.88 -5.39
C THR A 321 16.00 3.17 -5.94
N ASP A 322 16.26 4.15 -5.08
CA ASP A 322 16.82 5.44 -5.48
C ASP A 322 18.33 5.29 -5.62
N ILE A 323 18.79 5.40 -6.86
CA ILE A 323 20.20 5.24 -7.25
C ILE A 323 20.73 6.62 -7.61
N LEU A 324 21.71 7.05 -6.84
CA LEU A 324 22.24 8.40 -6.89
C LEU A 324 23.67 8.38 -7.44
N GLU A 325 23.98 9.35 -8.28
CA GLU A 325 25.31 9.52 -8.87
C GLU A 325 26.24 10.25 -7.90
N CYS A 326 27.49 9.78 -7.77
CA CYS A 326 28.51 10.41 -6.97
C CYS A 326 29.27 11.49 -7.75
N SER A 327 28.57 12.51 -8.25
CA SER A 327 29.10 13.52 -9.19
C SER A 327 30.35 14.24 -8.67
N GLU A 328 30.44 14.46 -7.35
CA GLU A 328 31.57 15.17 -6.76
C GLU A 328 32.86 14.31 -6.74
N TYR A 329 32.73 13.00 -6.49
CA TYR A 329 33.87 12.06 -6.42
C TYR A 329 33.54 10.69 -7.02
N PRO A 330 33.43 10.57 -8.35
CA PRO A 330 32.95 9.34 -9.01
C PRO A 330 33.80 8.11 -8.65
N ALA A 331 35.13 8.29 -8.56
CA ALA A 331 36.08 7.22 -8.25
C ALA A 331 36.00 6.69 -6.80
N VAL A 332 35.28 7.37 -5.90
CA VAL A 332 35.13 6.95 -4.50
C VAL A 332 33.96 5.97 -4.35
N CYS A 333 32.95 6.09 -5.20
CA CYS A 333 31.83 5.15 -5.28
C CYS A 333 32.24 3.99 -6.18
N LYS A 334 32.65 2.88 -5.56
CA LYS A 334 33.04 1.67 -6.29
C LYS A 334 31.85 0.95 -6.91
N GLY A 335 30.64 1.28 -6.47
CA GLY A 335 29.44 0.49 -6.78
C GLY A 335 29.55 -0.92 -6.19
N GLY A 336 28.93 -1.87 -6.86
CA GLY A 336 28.91 -3.28 -6.50
C GLY A 336 27.67 -3.72 -5.72
N GLY A 337 27.67 -4.99 -5.28
CA GLY A 337 26.60 -5.59 -4.47
C GLY A 337 27.01 -5.72 -3.00
N GLY A 338 26.10 -5.42 -2.08
CA GLY A 338 26.32 -5.51 -0.63
C GLY A 338 26.20 -4.17 0.13
N PRO A 339 26.63 -4.11 1.41
CA PRO A 339 26.45 -2.93 2.27
C PRO A 339 27.52 -1.85 2.13
N SER A 340 28.61 -2.08 1.39
CA SER A 340 29.74 -1.16 1.26
C SER A 340 29.96 -0.75 -0.20
N TYR A 341 29.22 0.28 -0.64
CA TYR A 341 29.36 0.90 -1.97
C TYR A 341 30.61 1.79 -2.09
N CYS A 342 31.21 2.11 -0.94
CA CYS A 342 32.30 3.06 -0.83
C CYS A 342 33.68 2.41 -0.94
N ALA A 343 34.63 3.16 -1.49
CA ALA A 343 36.04 2.81 -1.45
C ALA A 343 36.56 2.78 0.01
N ASN A 344 37.61 2.00 0.25
CA ASN A 344 38.28 1.93 1.54
C ASN A 344 38.67 3.34 2.00
N ASN A 345 38.47 3.65 3.28
CA ASN A 345 38.71 4.95 3.92
C ASN A 345 37.59 5.99 3.72
N THR A 346 36.45 5.60 3.14
CA THR A 346 35.28 6.47 2.95
C THR A 346 33.97 5.79 3.35
N HIS A 347 33.03 6.56 3.87
CA HIS A 347 31.69 6.10 4.25
C HIS A 347 30.65 7.21 4.09
N GLY A 348 29.40 6.92 4.47
CA GLY A 348 28.29 7.87 4.48
C GLY A 348 27.68 8.14 3.09
N PRO A 349 26.74 9.10 3.02
CA PRO A 349 26.11 9.52 1.76
C PRO A 349 27.12 9.89 0.68
N TYR A 350 26.89 9.41 -0.55
CA TYR A 350 27.78 9.59 -1.71
C TYR A 350 29.25 9.20 -1.45
N CYS A 351 29.52 8.42 -0.40
CA CYS A 351 30.89 8.16 0.08
C CYS A 351 31.72 9.45 0.31
N ALA A 352 31.02 10.54 0.64
CA ALA A 352 31.63 11.86 0.81
C ALA A 352 32.39 11.99 2.14
N VAL A 353 32.14 11.11 3.11
CA VAL A 353 32.74 11.19 4.45
C VAL A 353 34.01 10.35 4.50
N CYS A 354 35.06 10.86 5.14
CA CYS A 354 36.30 10.12 5.42
C CYS A 354 36.20 9.29 6.70
N ASP A 355 36.82 8.11 6.69
CA ASP A 355 36.97 7.29 7.90
C ASP A 355 37.87 7.95 8.96
N PRO A 356 37.74 7.56 10.25
CA PRO A 356 38.57 8.09 11.32
C PRO A 356 40.08 7.95 11.03
N GLY A 357 40.85 9.02 11.24
CA GLY A 357 42.28 9.06 10.93
C GLY A 357 42.60 9.36 9.46
N TYR A 358 41.57 9.61 8.65
CA TYR A 358 41.68 10.13 7.30
C TYR A 358 41.01 11.50 7.18
N TRP A 359 41.52 12.32 6.28
CA TRP A 359 40.97 13.62 5.96
C TRP A 359 41.01 13.83 4.45
N ARG A 360 40.09 14.65 3.93
CA ARG A 360 40.07 14.98 2.51
C ARG A 360 40.86 16.26 2.29
N GLN A 361 41.94 16.14 1.51
CA GLN A 361 42.66 17.31 1.03
C GLN A 361 41.86 17.94 -0.12
N GLN A 362 41.85 19.27 -0.15
CA GLN A 362 41.14 20.05 -1.15
C GLN A 362 41.69 19.75 -2.56
N GLY A 363 40.82 19.27 -3.47
CA GLY A 363 41.18 18.84 -4.82
C GLY A 363 41.76 17.42 -4.95
N ALA A 364 41.86 16.64 -3.86
CA ALA A 364 42.34 15.27 -3.91
C ALA A 364 41.22 14.26 -4.25
N ILE A 365 41.57 13.20 -4.98
CA ILE A 365 40.68 12.07 -5.27
C ILE A 365 40.69 11.15 -4.03
N GLY A 366 39.72 11.32 -3.13
CA GLY A 366 39.55 10.48 -1.95
C GLY A 366 40.24 10.98 -0.67
N CYS A 367 40.14 10.19 0.39
CA CYS A 367 40.62 10.55 1.72
C CYS A 367 42.07 10.09 1.96
N GLN A 368 42.91 10.99 2.47
CA GLN A 368 44.33 10.74 2.79
C GLN A 368 44.53 10.51 4.28
N SER A 369 45.55 9.71 4.64
CA SER A 369 45.84 9.42 6.05
C SER A 369 46.42 10.65 6.77
N CYS A 370 46.03 10.85 8.04
CA CYS A 370 46.57 11.89 8.90
C CYS A 370 48.06 11.67 9.27
N LYS A 371 48.66 10.51 8.98
CA LYS A 371 50.07 10.20 9.32
C LYS A 371 51.09 10.82 8.36
N THR A 372 50.67 11.19 7.15
CA THR A 372 51.53 11.72 6.07
C THR A 372 51.74 13.25 6.13
N THR A 373 51.47 13.89 7.27
CA THR A 373 51.48 15.35 7.41
C THR A 373 52.89 15.94 7.58
N GLY A 374 53.75 15.76 6.56
CA GLY A 374 54.96 16.55 6.34
C GLY A 374 54.72 17.89 5.61
N HIS A 375 53.53 18.11 5.04
CA HIS A 375 53.20 19.30 4.22
C HIS A 375 52.54 20.47 4.97
N LEU A 376 52.50 20.45 6.31
CA LEU A 376 52.03 21.61 7.09
C LEU A 376 52.93 22.86 6.93
N SER A 377 54.05 22.79 6.20
CA SER A 377 54.95 23.93 5.98
C SER A 377 54.48 24.89 4.88
N ASP A 378 53.88 24.40 3.80
CA ASP A 378 53.63 25.21 2.59
C ASP A 378 52.37 26.07 2.70
N THR A 379 51.28 25.54 3.28
CA THR A 379 50.06 26.31 3.57
C THR A 379 50.27 27.34 4.66
N LYS A 380 51.09 27.05 5.68
CA LYS A 380 51.47 28.04 6.71
C LYS A 380 52.23 29.22 6.11
N LEU A 381 53.15 28.98 5.18
CA LEU A 381 53.95 30.03 4.56
C LEU A 381 53.09 30.95 3.68
N GLN A 382 52.18 30.38 2.87
CA GLN A 382 51.27 31.18 2.04
C GLN A 382 50.31 32.05 2.85
N VAL A 383 49.81 31.53 3.98
CA VAL A 383 48.92 32.26 4.88
C VAL A 383 49.67 33.34 5.66
N ILE A 384 50.87 33.03 6.16
CA ILE A 384 51.72 34.02 6.83
C ILE A 384 52.08 35.14 5.84
N LEU A 385 52.42 34.81 4.60
CA LEU A 385 52.71 35.79 3.54
C LEU A 385 51.47 36.57 3.12
N GLY A 386 50.29 35.94 3.02
CA GLY A 386 49.02 36.61 2.70
C GLY A 386 48.53 37.53 3.83
N PHE A 387 48.63 37.09 5.08
CA PHE A 387 48.32 37.89 6.26
C PHE A 387 49.33 39.02 6.46
N LEU A 388 50.64 38.77 6.26
CA LEU A 388 51.65 39.83 6.22
C LEU A 388 51.39 40.80 5.08
N PHE A 389 51.03 40.33 3.88
CA PHE A 389 50.68 41.20 2.76
C PHE A 389 49.47 42.05 3.08
N PHE A 390 48.43 41.48 3.69
CA PHE A 390 47.25 42.22 4.12
C PHE A 390 47.60 43.24 5.22
N LEU A 391 48.33 42.85 6.26
CA LEU A 391 48.79 43.77 7.31
C LEU A 391 49.71 44.86 6.76
N VAL A 392 50.58 44.54 5.80
CA VAL A 392 51.44 45.51 5.10
C VAL A 392 50.60 46.42 4.22
N ALA A 393 49.60 45.92 3.49
CA ALA A 393 48.68 46.72 2.70
C ALA A 393 47.87 47.65 3.61
N LEU A 394 47.36 47.15 4.73
CA LEU A 394 46.66 47.93 5.75
C LEU A 394 47.57 48.98 6.40
N TYR A 395 48.81 48.61 6.71
CA TYR A 395 49.82 49.51 7.26
C TYR A 395 50.21 50.58 6.24
N VAL A 396 50.44 50.24 4.97
CA VAL A 396 50.73 51.17 3.87
C VAL A 396 49.53 52.09 3.60
N LEU A 397 48.30 51.58 3.64
CA LEU A 397 47.08 52.39 3.56
C LEU A 397 46.97 53.34 4.77
N SER A 398 47.35 52.88 5.96
CA SER A 398 47.38 53.70 7.18
C SER A 398 48.48 54.77 7.13
N LEU A 399 49.65 54.46 6.56
CA LEU A 399 50.76 55.37 6.35
C LEU A 399 50.45 56.38 5.25
N ALA A 400 49.81 55.96 4.16
CA ALA A 400 49.26 56.87 3.15
C ALA A 400 48.25 57.82 3.82
N ARG A 401 47.34 57.29 4.64
CA ARG A 401 46.38 58.12 5.40
C ARG A 401 47.07 59.09 6.38
N ARG A 402 48.19 58.69 7.00
CA ARG A 402 49.00 59.56 7.89
C ARG A 402 49.81 60.61 7.11
N LYS A 403 50.41 60.24 5.97
CA LYS A 403 51.21 61.13 5.11
C LYS A 403 50.35 62.20 4.41
N TYR A 404 49.09 61.87 4.12
CA TYR A 404 48.08 62.83 3.60
C TYR A 404 47.32 63.58 4.71
N ARG A 405 47.81 63.56 5.96
CA ARG A 405 47.24 64.27 7.11
C ARG A 405 47.99 65.55 7.49
N GLY A 406 49.05 65.90 6.75
CA GLY A 406 49.76 67.17 6.92
C GLY A 406 48.94 68.33 6.35
N ASP A 407 48.49 69.23 7.22
CA ASP A 407 47.94 70.53 6.86
C ASP A 407 48.96 71.30 5.98
N ALA A 408 48.47 71.97 4.92
CA ALA A 408 49.09 73.08 4.18
C ALA A 408 49.46 72.97 2.66
N LEU A 409 48.96 72.02 1.84
CA LEU A 409 49.37 71.97 0.41
C LEU A 409 48.25 71.79 -0.66
N GLY A 410 47.46 72.85 -0.88
CA GLY A 410 46.91 73.26 -2.20
C GLY A 410 46.15 72.26 -3.11
N LYS A 411 45.95 72.64 -4.38
CA LYS A 411 45.23 71.86 -5.43
C LYS A 411 45.84 70.47 -5.72
N GLN A 412 47.14 70.27 -5.43
CA GLN A 412 47.83 69.00 -5.61
C GLN A 412 47.36 67.94 -4.60
N TYR A 413 47.07 68.33 -3.36
CA TYR A 413 46.52 67.46 -2.33
C TYR A 413 45.19 66.81 -2.76
N ILE A 414 44.27 67.61 -3.31
CA ILE A 414 42.95 67.14 -3.78
C ILE A 414 43.10 66.14 -4.95
N LYS A 415 44.07 66.35 -5.84
CA LYS A 415 44.36 65.42 -6.96
C LYS A 415 44.90 64.08 -6.45
N ALA A 416 45.82 64.11 -5.51
CA ALA A 416 46.42 62.91 -4.93
C ALA A 416 45.41 62.10 -4.08
N LYS A 417 44.60 62.78 -3.26
CA LYS A 417 43.48 62.16 -2.52
C LYS A 417 42.48 61.50 -3.47
N ARG A 418 42.14 62.14 -4.59
CA ARG A 418 41.29 61.53 -5.64
C ARG A 418 41.88 60.27 -6.26
N LYS A 419 43.20 60.24 -6.54
CA LYS A 419 43.88 59.03 -7.04
C LYS A 419 43.85 57.91 -6.01
N TYR A 420 44.10 58.22 -4.74
CA TYR A 420 44.01 57.26 -3.64
C TYR A 420 42.60 56.66 -3.52
N ILE A 421 41.56 57.50 -3.53
CA ILE A 421 40.15 57.05 -3.49
C ILE A 421 39.86 56.11 -4.66
N ARG A 422 40.24 56.48 -5.89
CA ARG A 422 40.04 55.62 -7.07
C ARG A 422 40.72 54.27 -6.95
N LEU A 423 41.95 54.21 -6.44
CA LEU A 423 42.67 52.94 -6.26
C LEU A 423 42.02 52.10 -5.16
N LYS A 424 41.67 52.72 -4.03
CA LYS A 424 40.95 52.07 -2.93
C LYS A 424 39.61 51.48 -3.39
N THR A 425 38.82 52.21 -4.15
CA THR A 425 37.55 51.72 -4.72
C THR A 425 37.78 50.52 -5.63
N LYS A 426 38.77 50.58 -6.54
CA LYS A 426 39.09 49.45 -7.43
C LYS A 426 39.50 48.18 -6.66
N LEU A 427 40.36 48.33 -5.64
CA LEU A 427 40.77 47.21 -4.80
C LEU A 427 39.59 46.63 -4.03
N LYS A 428 38.73 47.48 -3.46
CA LYS A 428 37.50 47.08 -2.77
C LYS A 428 36.57 46.27 -3.68
N THR A 429 36.26 46.80 -4.87
CA THR A 429 35.40 46.10 -5.85
C THR A 429 36.02 44.77 -6.29
N ALA A 430 37.33 44.72 -6.54
CA ALA A 430 38.01 43.48 -6.91
C ALA A 430 37.96 42.44 -5.78
N THR A 431 38.23 42.84 -4.52
CA THR A 431 38.14 41.95 -3.37
C THR A 431 36.73 41.37 -3.22
N SER A 432 35.68 42.19 -3.31
CA SER A 432 34.32 41.67 -3.14
C SER A 432 33.83 40.84 -4.32
N PHE A 433 34.23 41.19 -5.54
CA PHE A 433 33.97 40.32 -6.68
C PHE A 433 34.64 38.95 -6.47
N ILE A 434 35.90 38.91 -6.03
CA ILE A 434 36.60 37.66 -5.75
C ILE A 434 35.92 36.88 -4.61
N GLN A 435 35.51 37.54 -3.53
CA GLN A 435 34.79 36.91 -2.41
C GLN A 435 33.46 36.29 -2.82
N ILE A 436 32.72 36.93 -3.72
CA ILE A 436 31.43 36.43 -4.22
C ILE A 436 31.68 35.29 -5.23
N ALA A 437 32.53 35.53 -6.24
CA ALA A 437 32.81 34.55 -7.29
C ALA A 437 33.43 33.26 -6.74
N SER A 438 34.27 33.36 -5.70
CA SER A 438 34.88 32.20 -5.06
C SER A 438 33.87 31.30 -4.32
N SER A 439 32.70 31.84 -3.96
CA SER A 439 31.62 31.08 -3.30
C SER A 439 30.69 30.33 -4.26
N PHE A 440 30.72 30.65 -5.56
CA PHE A 440 29.80 30.09 -6.56
C PHE A 440 29.83 28.56 -6.65
N PRO A 441 31.01 27.88 -6.63
CA PRO A 441 31.05 26.43 -6.70
C PRO A 441 30.44 25.68 -5.52
N ALA A 442 30.15 26.39 -4.43
CA ALA A 442 29.54 25.84 -3.23
C ALA A 442 28.05 26.22 -3.09
N GLN A 443 27.53 27.14 -3.91
CA GLN A 443 26.14 27.60 -3.85
C GLN A 443 25.30 27.17 -5.05
N PHE A 444 25.92 27.05 -6.22
CA PHE A 444 25.22 26.63 -7.42
C PHE A 444 25.50 25.16 -7.69
N ASP A 445 24.41 24.41 -7.88
CA ASP A 445 24.43 23.00 -8.28
C ASP A 445 24.79 22.87 -9.76
N VAL A 446 26.06 23.15 -10.07
CA VAL A 446 26.64 23.10 -11.40
C VAL A 446 27.96 22.37 -11.31
N ASP A 447 28.21 21.48 -12.26
CA ASP A 447 29.47 20.75 -12.36
C ASP A 447 30.60 21.65 -12.87
N TYR A 448 31.27 22.30 -11.92
CA TYR A 448 32.45 23.11 -12.21
C TYR A 448 33.69 22.22 -12.45
N PRO A 449 34.53 22.55 -13.46
CA PRO A 449 35.81 21.87 -13.64
C PRO A 449 36.67 21.92 -12.37
N ARG A 450 37.38 20.83 -12.08
CA ARG A 450 38.23 20.69 -10.86
C ARG A 450 39.22 21.84 -10.68
N VAL A 451 39.84 22.29 -11.77
CA VAL A 451 40.80 23.40 -11.76
C VAL A 451 40.13 24.71 -11.32
N TYR A 452 38.88 24.95 -11.76
CA TYR A 452 38.13 26.14 -11.38
C TYR A 452 37.74 26.13 -9.90
N ARG A 453 37.22 24.99 -9.40
CA ARG A 453 36.91 24.82 -7.97
C ARG A 453 38.14 25.10 -7.11
N TYR A 454 39.27 24.48 -7.44
CA TYR A 454 40.53 24.67 -6.72
C TYR A 454 40.96 26.14 -6.68
N ILE A 455 40.93 26.86 -7.81
CA ILE A 455 41.30 28.28 -7.85
C ILE A 455 40.36 29.12 -7.00
N CYS A 456 39.04 28.92 -7.13
CA CYS A 456 38.04 29.63 -6.33
C CYS A 456 38.26 29.42 -4.84
N GLU A 457 38.52 28.19 -4.40
CA GLU A 457 38.79 27.87 -3.01
C GLU A 457 40.05 28.56 -2.47
N GLN A 458 41.15 28.56 -3.22
CA GLN A 458 42.37 29.28 -2.81
C GLN A 458 42.12 30.80 -2.68
N LEU A 459 41.34 31.37 -3.60
CA LEU A 459 40.93 32.76 -3.52
C LEU A 459 39.99 33.02 -2.34
N ALA A 460 39.10 32.09 -2.00
CA ALA A 460 38.22 32.17 -0.84
C ALA A 460 39.01 32.18 0.48
N VAL A 461 40.09 31.40 0.59
CA VAL A 461 40.95 31.42 1.79
C VAL A 461 41.63 32.78 1.95
N VAL A 462 42.22 33.31 0.88
CA VAL A 462 43.00 34.56 0.93
C VAL A 462 42.11 35.79 1.14
N PHE A 463 41.00 35.89 0.41
CA PHE A 463 40.15 37.08 0.42
C PHE A 463 38.95 36.96 1.37
N GLY A 464 38.51 35.75 1.71
CA GLY A 464 37.35 35.50 2.57
C GLY A 464 37.66 35.40 4.07
N PHE A 465 38.92 35.55 4.49
CA PHE A 465 39.34 35.42 5.89
C PHE A 465 38.89 34.12 6.55
N GLN A 466 38.93 33.01 5.82
CA GLN A 466 38.57 31.70 6.34
C GLN A 466 39.64 31.22 7.31
N LEU A 467 39.45 31.48 8.60
CA LEU A 467 40.40 31.12 9.66
C LEU A 467 40.34 29.62 9.96
N TYR A 468 39.21 28.97 9.67
CA TYR A 468 39.00 27.55 9.95
C TYR A 468 39.82 26.60 9.05
N SER A 469 40.08 26.95 7.79
CA SER A 469 40.85 26.09 6.85
C SER A 469 42.33 25.91 7.23
N LEU A 470 42.79 26.64 8.26
CA LEU A 470 44.17 26.68 8.74
C LEU A 470 44.49 25.56 9.75
N ILE A 471 43.46 24.93 10.33
CA ILE A 471 43.60 23.83 11.27
C ILE A 471 42.97 22.61 10.61
N PRO A 472 43.71 21.53 10.32
CA PRO A 472 43.10 20.25 9.96
C PRO A 472 42.43 19.69 11.22
N ALA A 473 41.29 20.26 11.60
CA ALA A 473 40.55 19.96 12.81
C ALA A 473 40.13 18.49 12.86
N SER A 474 39.87 17.89 11.69
CA SER A 474 39.62 16.45 11.53
C SER A 474 40.77 15.57 12.04
N CYS A 475 42.02 15.95 11.78
CA CYS A 475 43.20 15.21 12.26
C CYS A 475 43.64 15.64 13.67
N ALA A 476 43.45 16.91 14.03
CA ALA A 476 43.91 17.45 15.31
C ALA A 476 42.99 17.09 16.49
N LEU A 477 41.68 16.98 16.25
CA LEU A 477 40.69 16.76 17.32
C LEU A 477 40.28 15.29 17.48
N ASN A 478 40.64 14.39 16.55
CA ASN A 478 40.40 12.94 16.59
C ASN A 478 38.99 12.49 17.07
N THR A 479 37.99 13.38 17.03
CA THR A 479 36.65 13.16 17.58
C THR A 479 35.56 13.85 16.75
N ARG A 480 34.65 13.01 16.24
CA ARG A 480 33.21 13.18 15.95
C ARG A 480 32.71 14.22 14.93
N LYS A 481 31.87 13.72 14.00
CA LYS A 481 30.54 14.13 13.45
C LYS A 481 30.08 15.60 13.37
N ASP A 482 30.81 16.58 13.92
CA ASP A 482 30.32 17.97 14.09
C ASP A 482 31.33 18.99 13.54
N ILE A 483 32.16 18.58 12.58
CA ILE A 483 33.26 19.39 12.01
C ILE A 483 32.71 20.73 11.48
N TYR A 484 31.57 20.67 10.79
CA TYR A 484 30.93 21.87 10.26
C TYR A 484 30.39 22.81 11.36
N PHE A 485 29.87 22.27 12.47
CA PHE A 485 29.36 23.12 13.55
C PHE A 485 30.47 23.87 14.29
N TYR A 486 31.65 23.28 14.44
CA TYR A 486 32.81 24.02 14.95
C TYR A 486 33.25 25.15 14.00
N LYS A 487 33.23 24.89 12.68
CA LYS A 487 33.45 25.92 11.68
C LYS A 487 32.44 27.06 11.83
N LEU A 488 31.15 26.75 11.96
CA LEU A 488 30.08 27.72 12.20
C LEU A 488 30.35 28.58 13.44
N LEU A 489 30.67 27.97 14.59
CA LEU A 489 30.92 28.68 15.84
C LEU A 489 32.14 29.61 15.74
N ILE A 490 33.25 29.14 15.18
CA ILE A 490 34.49 29.93 15.08
C ILE A 490 34.28 31.12 14.13
N GLU A 491 33.77 30.87 12.93
CA GLU A 491 33.59 31.89 11.89
C GLU A 491 32.54 32.94 12.28
N THR A 492 31.62 32.63 13.19
CA THR A 492 30.60 33.60 13.66
C THR A 492 30.96 34.29 14.97
N LEU A 493 31.66 33.63 15.91
CA LEU A 493 32.00 34.22 17.21
C LEU A 493 33.30 35.04 17.19
N VAL A 494 34.33 34.57 16.48
CA VAL A 494 35.63 35.28 16.42
C VAL A 494 35.48 36.72 15.91
N PRO A 495 34.71 37.00 14.84
CA PRO A 495 34.50 38.37 14.39
C PRO A 495 33.81 39.25 15.43
N LEU A 496 32.83 38.72 16.18
CA LEU A 496 32.17 39.46 17.25
C LEU A 496 33.13 39.80 18.39
N VAL A 497 34.01 38.87 18.75
CA VAL A 497 35.06 39.12 19.75
C VAL A 497 36.02 40.21 19.27
N VAL A 498 36.48 40.15 18.01
CA VAL A 498 37.37 41.16 17.41
C VAL A 498 36.69 42.54 17.40
N ILE A 499 35.41 42.61 17.01
CA ILE A 499 34.62 43.85 17.03
C ILE A 499 34.49 44.37 18.48
N GLY A 500 34.17 43.50 19.43
CA GLY A 500 34.05 43.85 20.85
C GLY A 500 35.34 44.39 21.45
N VAL A 501 36.48 43.75 21.16
CA VAL A 501 37.81 44.23 21.56
C VAL A 501 38.14 45.57 20.90
N GLY A 502 37.77 45.77 19.64
CA GLY A 502 37.93 47.05 18.94
C GLY A 502 37.12 48.18 19.55
N ILE A 503 35.87 47.91 19.94
CA ILE A 503 34.99 48.86 20.65
C ILE A 503 35.54 49.17 22.04
N LEU A 504 35.99 48.16 22.78
CA LEU A 504 36.59 48.33 24.10
C LEU A 504 37.88 49.17 24.03
N TYR A 505 38.74 48.89 23.05
CA TYR A 505 39.94 49.69 22.79
C TYR A 505 39.57 51.15 22.50
N TYR A 506 38.55 51.39 21.67
CA TYR A 506 38.04 52.74 21.42
C TYR A 506 37.53 53.41 22.69
N ALA A 507 36.74 52.72 23.51
CA ALA A 507 36.21 53.26 24.76
C ALA A 507 37.34 53.67 25.73
N ILE A 508 38.34 52.80 25.93
CA ILE A 508 39.50 53.06 26.79
C ILE A 508 40.29 54.27 26.28
N GLN A 509 40.60 54.30 24.98
CA GLN A 509 41.37 55.39 24.39
C GLN A 509 40.57 56.70 24.40
N ARG A 510 39.27 56.65 24.11
CA ARG A 510 38.38 57.83 24.17
C ARG A 510 38.34 58.40 25.58
N TRP A 511 38.20 57.56 26.61
CA TRP A 511 38.23 57.98 28.00
C TRP A 511 39.55 58.68 28.37
N ARG A 512 40.69 58.13 27.92
CA ARG A 512 42.02 58.77 28.12
C ARG A 512 42.18 60.10 27.37
N PHE A 513 41.70 60.21 26.13
CA PHE A 513 41.91 61.39 25.28
C PHE A 513 40.89 62.52 25.47
N LEU A 514 39.67 62.23 25.94
CA LEU A 514 38.66 63.24 26.26
C LEU A 514 39.14 64.26 27.30
N ARG A 515 40.11 63.86 28.15
CA ARG A 515 40.71 64.73 29.17
C ARG A 515 41.67 65.78 28.61
N ASN A 516 42.27 65.56 27.42
CA ASN A 516 43.36 66.39 26.91
C ASN A 516 43.09 67.11 25.57
N ASN A 517 42.36 66.52 24.61
CA ASN A 517 42.24 67.17 23.29
C ASN A 517 41.07 66.65 22.42
N LYS A 518 40.04 67.49 22.20
CA LYS A 518 38.84 67.17 21.40
C LYS A 518 39.17 66.81 19.95
N ARG A 519 40.19 67.45 19.35
CA ARG A 519 40.62 67.19 17.96
C ARG A 519 41.23 65.78 17.77
N ARG A 520 41.97 65.27 18.77
CA ARG A 520 42.52 63.89 18.73
C ARG A 520 41.44 62.83 18.95
N SER A 521 40.42 63.13 19.77
CA SER A 521 39.29 62.23 20.00
C SER A 521 38.48 61.97 18.71
N ASN A 522 38.15 63.01 17.94
CA ASN A 522 37.44 62.87 16.66
C ASN A 522 38.29 62.11 15.62
N GLN A 523 39.60 62.32 15.61
CA GLN A 523 40.52 61.61 14.72
C GLN A 523 40.65 60.12 15.06
N LEU A 524 40.58 59.77 16.35
CA LEU A 524 40.57 58.38 16.82
C LEU A 524 39.28 57.68 16.40
N TYR A 525 38.13 58.34 16.60
CA TYR A 525 36.82 57.83 16.17
C TYR A 525 36.79 57.51 14.66
N ALA A 526 37.24 58.44 13.82
CA ALA A 526 37.29 58.23 12.37
C ALA A 526 38.27 57.11 11.93
N SER A 527 39.32 56.85 12.71
CA SER A 527 40.24 55.75 12.44
C SER A 527 39.65 54.41 12.86
N VAL A 528 39.09 54.30 14.07
CA VAL A 528 38.54 53.04 14.58
C VAL A 528 37.29 52.63 13.80
N MET A 529 36.36 53.55 13.55
CA MET A 529 35.16 53.26 12.76
C MET A 529 35.52 52.75 11.35
N PHE A 530 36.52 53.35 10.70
CA PHE A 530 36.98 52.87 9.40
C PHE A 530 37.46 51.41 9.45
N TRP A 531 38.30 51.07 10.44
CA TRP A 531 38.82 49.71 10.59
C TRP A 531 37.72 48.71 10.94
N LEU A 532 36.76 49.11 11.77
CA LEU A 532 35.63 48.27 12.16
C LEU A 532 34.69 48.01 10.96
N LEU A 533 34.32 49.04 10.20
CA LEU A 533 33.49 48.87 9.00
C LEU A 533 34.21 48.07 7.90
N LEU A 534 35.52 48.26 7.72
CA LEU A 534 36.30 47.46 6.79
C LEU A 534 36.35 45.99 7.22
N PHE A 535 36.50 45.72 8.51
CA PHE A 535 36.53 44.35 9.04
C PHE A 535 35.17 43.65 8.86
N ILE A 536 34.06 44.31 9.22
CA ILE A 536 32.70 43.78 8.99
C ILE A 536 32.51 43.50 7.50
N TYR A 537 32.90 44.41 6.62
CA TYR A 537 32.80 44.25 5.18
C TYR A 537 33.56 43.01 4.66
N LEU A 538 34.77 42.78 5.14
CA LEU A 538 35.60 41.65 4.68
C LEU A 538 35.07 40.29 5.16
N VAL A 539 34.49 40.25 6.36
CA VAL A 539 34.02 39.00 6.98
C VAL A 539 32.56 38.67 6.60
N TYR A 540 31.77 39.69 6.25
CA TYR A 540 30.33 39.56 5.98
C TYR A 540 29.95 38.44 5.00
N PRO A 541 30.55 38.33 3.79
CA PRO A 541 30.14 37.29 2.84
C PRO A 541 30.37 35.87 3.37
N ASN A 542 31.47 35.65 4.07
CA ASN A 542 31.82 34.33 4.61
C ASN A 542 30.88 33.95 5.77
N CYS A 543 30.63 34.86 6.72
CA CYS A 543 29.68 34.61 7.81
C CYS A 543 28.28 34.31 7.28
N CYS A 544 27.80 35.05 6.27
CA CYS A 544 26.50 34.78 5.66
C CYS A 544 26.44 33.38 5.05
N THR A 545 27.46 32.99 4.29
CA THR A 545 27.51 31.68 3.62
C THR A 545 27.49 30.53 4.65
N VAL A 546 28.31 30.61 5.69
CA VAL A 546 28.40 29.53 6.70
C VAL A 546 27.09 29.42 7.52
N VAL A 547 26.42 30.54 7.81
CA VAL A 547 25.14 30.54 8.51
C VAL A 547 24.02 29.96 7.63
N LEU A 548 23.96 30.34 6.35
CA LEU A 548 22.90 29.90 5.44
C LEU A 548 23.02 28.42 5.04
N ASN A 549 24.24 27.91 4.93
CA ASN A 549 24.48 26.52 4.56
C ASN A 549 23.99 25.49 5.62
N VAL A 550 23.74 25.91 6.86
CA VAL A 550 23.14 25.05 7.91
C VAL A 550 21.71 24.62 7.54
N PHE A 551 20.99 25.46 6.77
CA PHE A 551 19.61 25.20 6.37
C PHE A 551 19.51 24.32 5.10
N GLY A 552 20.63 24.04 4.42
CA GLY A 552 20.67 23.22 3.22
C GLY A 552 20.67 21.73 3.54
N CYS A 553 19.54 21.07 3.28
CA CYS A 553 19.37 19.62 3.43
C CYS A 553 19.11 18.98 2.07
N ASP A 554 19.77 17.85 1.83
CA ASP A 554 19.55 16.98 0.67
C ASP A 554 18.72 15.76 1.10
N ASP A 555 17.65 15.47 0.35
CA ASP A 555 16.75 14.34 0.61
C ASP A 555 17.18 13.15 -0.25
N LEU A 556 17.71 12.12 0.39
CA LEU A 556 18.32 10.97 -0.30
C LEU A 556 17.31 9.83 -0.53
N GLY A 557 16.01 10.11 -0.37
CA GLY A 557 14.96 9.11 -0.45
C GLY A 557 14.79 8.34 0.85
N SER A 558 13.73 7.54 0.94
CA SER A 558 13.36 6.75 2.14
C SER A 558 13.13 7.53 3.45
N GLY A 559 13.02 8.87 3.39
CA GLY A 559 12.78 9.74 4.54
C GLY A 559 14.03 10.14 5.33
N GLU A 560 15.22 9.86 4.80
CA GLU A 560 16.51 10.23 5.42
C GLU A 560 17.15 11.41 4.68
N ALA A 561 17.12 12.59 5.31
CA ALA A 561 17.74 13.80 4.79
C ALA A 561 19.03 14.15 5.55
N TYR A 562 20.04 14.60 4.81
CA TYR A 562 21.37 14.95 5.34
C TYR A 562 21.77 16.38 4.95
N MET A 563 22.58 17.03 5.78
CA MET A 563 23.02 18.40 5.50
C MET A 563 24.03 18.41 4.34
N TYR A 564 23.77 19.16 3.27
CA TYR A 564 24.65 19.23 2.08
C TYR A 564 26.09 19.66 2.43
N ALA A 565 26.21 20.58 3.38
CA ALA A 565 27.51 21.09 3.82
C ALA A 565 28.33 20.09 4.65
N ASP A 566 27.70 19.06 5.21
CA ASP A 566 28.33 17.97 5.96
C ASP A 566 27.41 16.75 6.05
N TYR A 567 27.62 15.79 5.13
CA TYR A 567 26.86 14.55 5.04
C TYR A 567 27.03 13.60 6.24
N THR A 568 27.80 13.96 7.28
CA THR A 568 27.85 13.20 8.54
C THR A 568 26.64 13.42 9.44
N THR A 569 25.92 14.53 9.24
CA THR A 569 24.80 14.93 10.10
C THR A 569 23.47 14.84 9.36
N SER A 570 22.52 14.10 9.93
CA SER A 570 21.15 14.05 9.43
C SER A 570 20.36 15.29 9.87
N CYS A 571 19.49 15.79 9.00
CA CYS A 571 18.67 16.98 9.26
C CYS A 571 17.58 16.75 10.33
N ASN A 572 17.24 15.49 10.58
CA ASN A 572 16.33 15.09 11.66
C ASN A 572 17.04 14.95 13.03
N SER A 573 18.35 15.19 13.10
CA SER A 573 19.11 15.10 14.35
C SER A 573 18.80 16.25 15.30
N LYS A 574 18.72 15.95 16.60
CA LYS A 574 18.59 16.97 17.67
C LYS A 574 19.71 18.01 17.63
N VAL A 575 20.92 17.60 17.22
CA VAL A 575 22.07 18.50 17.09
C VAL A 575 21.85 19.49 15.96
N HIS A 576 21.37 19.03 14.80
CA HIS A 576 21.03 19.90 13.68
C HIS A 576 19.93 20.89 14.07
N THR A 577 18.84 20.43 14.71
CA THR A 577 17.77 21.33 15.17
C THR A 577 18.28 22.41 16.13
N ALA A 578 19.18 22.08 17.07
CA ALA A 578 19.78 23.07 17.97
C ALA A 578 20.65 24.09 17.19
N MET A 579 21.40 23.62 16.19
CA MET A 579 22.24 24.47 15.36
C MET A 579 21.43 25.33 14.38
N VAL A 580 20.25 24.89 13.94
CA VAL A 580 19.30 25.69 13.18
C VAL A 580 18.80 26.87 14.01
N VAL A 581 18.49 26.67 15.29
CA VAL A 581 18.12 27.78 16.19
C VAL A 581 19.28 28.76 16.34
N TYR A 582 20.51 28.25 16.53
CA TYR A 582 21.71 29.08 16.58
C TYR A 582 21.90 29.89 15.28
N ALA A 583 21.87 29.22 14.12
CA ALA A 583 22.01 29.86 12.82
C ALA A 583 20.92 30.92 12.60
N SER A 584 19.68 30.65 13.01
CA SER A 584 18.56 31.60 12.90
C SER A 584 18.79 32.89 13.69
N LEU A 585 19.39 32.80 14.89
CA LEU A 585 19.78 34.00 15.66
C LEU A 585 20.89 34.78 14.95
N PHE A 586 21.83 34.07 14.32
CA PHE A 586 22.95 34.70 13.62
C PHE A 586 22.58 35.25 12.24
N VAL A 587 21.47 34.80 11.62
CA VAL A 587 20.85 35.45 10.45
C VAL A 587 20.49 36.91 10.78
N LEU A 588 19.99 37.17 12.00
CA LEU A 588 19.65 38.52 12.45
C LEU A 588 20.88 39.42 12.64
N ILE A 589 22.04 38.83 12.95
CA ILE A 589 23.28 39.57 13.21
C ILE A 589 23.99 39.90 11.89
N TYR A 590 24.18 38.90 11.03
CA TYR A 590 25.00 39.02 9.82
C TYR A 590 24.15 39.41 8.59
N PRO A 591 23.40 38.48 7.92
CA PRO A 591 22.57 38.81 6.76
C PRO A 591 21.66 40.03 6.91
N VAL A 592 21.02 40.20 8.08
CA VAL A 592 20.09 41.32 8.32
C VAL A 592 20.77 42.47 9.06
N GLY A 593 21.50 42.17 10.13
CA GLY A 593 22.04 43.17 11.04
C GLY A 593 23.16 44.03 10.42
N CYS A 594 24.08 43.43 9.65
CA CYS A 594 25.17 44.19 9.04
C CYS A 594 24.68 45.20 7.99
N PRO A 595 23.83 44.83 7.01
CA PRO A 595 23.25 45.80 6.07
C PRO A 595 22.40 46.86 6.77
N LEU A 596 21.59 46.46 7.76
CA LEU A 596 20.77 47.41 8.52
C LEU A 596 21.63 48.42 9.29
N LEU A 597 22.74 47.97 9.89
CA LEU A 597 23.71 48.84 10.55
C LEU A 597 24.28 49.87 9.56
N TYR A 598 24.71 49.44 8.38
CA TYR A 598 25.26 50.35 7.36
C TYR A 598 24.21 51.34 6.90
N PHE A 599 22.99 50.88 6.64
CA PHE A 599 21.87 51.73 6.27
C PHE A 599 21.55 52.78 7.32
N ILE A 600 21.42 52.40 8.61
CA ILE A 600 21.14 53.34 9.70
C ILE A 600 22.25 54.39 9.85
N LEU A 601 23.51 53.97 9.77
CA LEU A 601 24.66 54.88 9.86
C LEU A 601 24.65 55.92 8.73
N LEU A 602 24.34 55.51 7.51
CA LEU A 602 24.24 56.39 6.35
C LEU A 602 22.99 57.28 6.40
N TRP A 603 21.85 56.72 6.78
CA TRP A 603 20.56 57.41 6.87
C TRP A 603 20.62 58.60 7.84
N ASN A 604 21.25 58.41 9.01
CA ASN A 604 21.40 59.45 10.02
C ASN A 604 22.22 60.66 9.56
N ARG A 605 23.06 60.49 8.53
CA ARG A 605 23.90 61.56 7.97
C ARG A 605 23.55 61.89 6.51
N ARG A 606 22.38 61.46 6.03
CA ARG A 606 22.01 61.56 4.60
C ARG A 606 22.03 62.98 4.04
N SER A 607 21.67 63.99 4.83
CA SER A 607 21.64 65.40 4.40
C SER A 607 23.03 65.99 4.22
N GLU A 608 23.98 65.51 5.01
CA GLU A 608 25.39 65.89 4.90
C GLU A 608 26.08 65.10 3.79
N ILE A 609 25.68 63.83 3.61
CA ILE A 609 26.17 63.00 2.53
C ILE A 609 25.67 63.57 1.21
N ASP A 610 24.36 63.77 0.96
CA ASP A 610 23.75 64.39 -0.23
C ASP A 610 23.38 65.87 0.02
N PRO A 611 24.38 66.80 0.03
CA PRO A 611 24.14 68.19 0.38
C PRO A 611 23.33 68.91 -0.69
N VAL A 612 22.52 69.85 -0.22
CA VAL A 612 21.88 70.84 -1.09
C VAL A 612 22.92 71.88 -1.50
N LEU A 613 23.01 72.16 -2.81
CA LEU A 613 23.98 73.12 -3.33
C LEU A 613 23.57 74.55 -2.95
N PRO A 614 24.51 75.39 -2.46
CA PRO A 614 24.18 76.73 -1.98
C PRO A 614 23.75 77.69 -3.10
N ARG A 615 24.14 77.43 -4.36
CA ARG A 615 23.79 78.29 -5.52
C ARG A 615 22.43 78.00 -6.12
N THR A 616 22.06 76.72 -6.18
CA THR A 616 20.84 76.27 -6.89
C THR A 616 19.73 75.83 -5.94
N CYS A 617 20.01 75.73 -4.63
CA CYS A 617 19.12 75.18 -3.60
C CYS A 617 18.54 73.80 -3.96
N LYS A 618 19.20 73.07 -4.88
CA LYS A 618 18.85 71.73 -5.33
C LYS A 618 19.99 70.76 -5.00
N ARG A 619 19.66 69.48 -4.91
CA ARG A 619 20.66 68.42 -4.75
C ARG A 619 21.31 68.15 -6.10
N ALA A 620 22.60 67.84 -6.11
CA ALA A 620 23.33 67.57 -7.34
C ALA A 620 22.86 66.26 -7.98
N ARG A 621 22.52 66.31 -9.28
CA ARG A 621 22.14 65.14 -10.09
C ARG A 621 22.97 65.11 -11.36
N MET A 622 23.40 63.92 -11.76
CA MET A 622 24.26 63.74 -12.93
C MET A 622 23.55 64.12 -14.24
N ALA A 623 22.23 63.91 -14.30
CA ALA A 623 21.38 64.25 -15.44
C ALA A 623 21.24 65.76 -15.65
N ASP A 624 21.27 66.55 -14.58
CA ASP A 624 21.07 68.01 -14.67
C ASP A 624 22.36 68.73 -15.06
N ASN A 625 23.45 68.50 -14.33
CA ASN A 625 24.71 69.19 -14.55
C ASN A 625 25.92 68.44 -13.93
N PRO A 626 26.89 67.99 -14.73
CA PRO A 626 28.08 67.29 -14.24
C PRO A 626 28.98 68.12 -13.32
N THR A 627 28.93 69.46 -13.42
CA THR A 627 29.74 70.35 -12.58
C THR A 627 29.20 70.46 -11.16
N ASP A 628 27.87 70.39 -11.01
CA ASP A 628 27.17 70.42 -9.72
C ASP A 628 27.46 69.16 -8.89
N VAL A 629 27.56 68.00 -9.55
CA VAL A 629 27.98 66.75 -8.90
C VAL A 629 29.41 66.84 -8.38
N LYS A 630 30.34 67.42 -9.17
CA LYS A 630 31.73 67.64 -8.73
C LYS A 630 31.81 68.57 -7.52
N LEU A 631 30.95 69.59 -7.45
CA LEU A 631 30.86 70.51 -6.33
C LEU A 631 30.31 69.82 -5.07
N ALA A 632 29.23 69.04 -5.18
CA ALA A 632 28.69 68.26 -4.07
C ALA A 632 29.71 67.24 -3.52
N ILE A 633 30.49 66.59 -4.38
CA ILE A 633 31.58 65.69 -3.97
C ILE A 633 32.68 66.47 -3.23
N ALA A 634 33.04 67.67 -3.68
CA ALA A 634 34.03 68.51 -2.99
C ALA A 634 33.58 68.91 -1.59
N MET A 635 32.30 69.30 -1.44
CA MET A 635 31.70 69.64 -0.13
C MET A 635 31.78 68.48 0.87
N ARG A 636 31.53 67.24 0.45
CA ARG A 636 31.66 66.04 1.31
C ARG A 636 33.09 65.78 1.74
N LEU A 637 34.05 65.97 0.83
CA LEU A 637 35.46 65.70 1.09
C LEU A 637 36.07 66.68 2.10
N GLU A 638 35.45 67.84 2.25
CA GLU A 638 35.79 68.91 3.19
C GLU A 638 35.12 68.70 4.56
N ASN A 639 33.93 68.12 4.62
CA ASN A 639 33.27 67.80 5.89
C ASN A 639 34.01 66.69 6.67
N HIS A 640 34.73 67.08 7.72
CA HIS A 640 35.48 66.16 8.57
C HIS A 640 34.60 65.20 9.40
N GLU A 641 33.31 65.52 9.62
CA GLU A 641 32.39 64.67 10.39
C GLU A 641 31.99 63.41 9.63
N LEU A 642 32.05 63.44 8.30
CA LEU A 642 31.73 62.29 7.44
C LEU A 642 32.91 61.34 7.21
N ALA A 643 34.13 61.75 7.60
CA ALA A 643 35.34 60.94 7.45
C ALA A 643 35.27 59.49 8.02
N PRO A 644 34.54 59.20 9.11
CA PRO A 644 34.34 57.83 9.62
C PRO A 644 33.53 56.94 8.67
N LEU A 645 32.50 57.50 8.01
CA LEU A 645 31.55 56.78 7.15
C LEU A 645 31.99 56.76 5.68
N ALA A 646 33.03 57.51 5.33
CA ALA A 646 33.53 57.62 3.96
C ALA A 646 33.79 56.26 3.30
N PHE A 647 34.17 55.22 4.04
CA PHE A 647 34.36 53.88 3.46
C PHE A 647 33.12 53.33 2.72
N LEU A 648 31.92 53.69 3.16
CA LEU A 648 30.67 53.19 2.61
C LEU A 648 30.24 53.99 1.37
N TYR A 649 30.23 55.32 1.43
CA TYR A 649 29.64 56.15 0.37
C TYR A 649 30.66 56.82 -0.59
N GLU A 650 31.95 56.89 -0.27
CA GLU A 650 32.95 57.71 -0.99
C GLU A 650 33.17 57.28 -2.45
N SER A 651 32.87 56.02 -2.77
CA SER A 651 32.94 55.46 -4.12
C SER A 651 31.74 55.86 -5.00
N TYR A 652 30.64 56.31 -4.40
CA TYR A 652 29.36 56.52 -5.06
C TYR A 652 29.03 58.00 -5.24
N GLU A 653 28.19 58.26 -6.22
CA GLU A 653 27.66 59.59 -6.44
C GLU A 653 26.71 60.02 -5.32
N PRO A 654 26.49 61.34 -5.20
CA PRO A 654 25.54 61.88 -4.25
C PRO A 654 24.20 61.25 -4.03
N GLN A 655 23.56 60.90 -5.11
CA GLN A 655 22.24 60.31 -5.13
C GLN A 655 22.22 58.83 -4.69
N TYR A 656 23.36 58.13 -4.78
CA TYR A 656 23.47 56.68 -4.55
C TYR A 656 24.22 56.36 -3.26
N TRP A 657 24.07 57.20 -2.24
CA TRP A 657 24.74 57.01 -0.95
C TRP A 657 24.35 55.72 -0.22
N TRP A 658 23.23 55.11 -0.60
CA TRP A 658 22.64 53.90 0.00
C TRP A 658 23.03 52.60 -0.73
N TRP A 659 23.87 52.66 -1.77
CA TRP A 659 24.17 51.51 -2.63
C TRP A 659 25.02 50.42 -1.96
N GLU A 660 25.87 50.82 -1.03
CA GLU A 660 26.77 49.94 -0.27
C GLU A 660 26.04 49.23 0.86
#